data_AF-A0A2V1DJV5-F1
#
_entry.id   AF-A0A2V1DJV5-F1
#
_cell.length_a   1.000
_cell.length_b   1.000
_cell.length_c   1.000
_cell.angle_alpha   90.00
_cell.angle_beta   90.00
_cell.angle_gamma   90.00
#
_symmetry.space_group_name_H-M   'P 1'
#
loop_
_entity.id
_entity.type
_entity.pdbx_description
1 polymer ?
#
loop_
_entity_poly.entity_id
_entity_poly.type
_entity_poly.pdbx_seq_one_letter_code
_entity_poly.pdbx_strand_id
1 'polypeptide(L)'
;MSDRERDRDRERRRRRQSRQTPVDDDEAQERRRRGHRARDSQGEFLLPSPQPRSTPRHSRHQSDSERESSRKPRARRESHSQSQSRTPRTRTTDSGSGGGRTRRSSRAAESPVAPLSLDALGKLDKANAKAASGWMGTRAYDYDEEYLKEVRRKEEKLERDRMREEKMEKRRERKGDGLERDRERERDERKRERRKSGAAAAAAAGGGAAVLAAGKTRRGSVAESGDERERRRRRESFSDVEREDRRRRREERLAAEELVAKKERRRREREEHEQKKRRVVSGPLAEEGGVDDDSEYRYMMEKRGGAGSAPSQYSEEELARRKKKKKWIIIAVVSIVALLAIIIPVAVVAGKKKEPEENASGAAATGAEQPANKNLDGKDRNSVPEADRGGILDPWSWYDTTDFNVTYTSEKVGGLPIMGLNSTWNDDVQCNDAVPNLQKPFEYGKMKVRGVNVGGWLNLEPFITPSFFEKYGARENIVDEWTLCTKLGAAKSKETLEKHYATFITKQTFSAIRAAGFDHVRIPFGYWMIETYDNDPYVAQVSWRYFLRGIEYARQNGLRVNLDMHGAPGSQNGWNHSGRQGVIGWLNGTDGDTNAQRWLSIHHKLSVFFSQPRYKNLVTMYGLVNEPRMVDLDTSTVVKWTQKAITQIRADNITAILIFGDGFLGLDNWQGQLQNNKNLLLDVHQYVIFNIDQLSLSHTDKLNFACKAWTQQSLRSSDTKTGFGPTMCGEWSQADTDCTQYINNVNTGTRWEGTYNTGNASTSILKPQCPAHDSSCSCSKANDDPSSYSDAYKKFLYQFAVAQMQAFEAGWGWFYWTWETERATQWSWRRGVDAGILPKSVKGGKESWGWECPDKVEDFEDFGKSGLSESY
;
A
#
# COMPACT_ATOMS: atom_id res chain seq x y z
N MET A 1 -49.18 -45.86 -21.22
CA MET A 1 -49.94 -44.61 -21.02
C MET A 1 -48.93 -43.45 -20.96
N SER A 2 -48.20 -43.05 -22.01
CA SER A 2 -48.41 -43.15 -23.47
C SER A 2 -49.59 -42.32 -24.02
N ASP A 3 -49.38 -41.83 -25.24
CA ASP A 3 -50.39 -41.40 -26.22
C ASP A 3 -51.12 -40.06 -25.97
N ARG A 4 -50.38 -38.96 -26.20
CA ARG A 4 -50.84 -37.84 -27.04
C ARG A 4 -49.67 -37.00 -27.58
N GLU A 5 -48.91 -37.63 -28.47
CA GLU A 5 -48.07 -36.91 -29.43
C GLU A 5 -48.89 -36.37 -30.63
N ARG A 6 -48.28 -35.43 -31.35
CA ARG A 6 -48.56 -34.99 -32.73
C ARG A 6 -49.77 -34.08 -33.00
N ASP A 7 -49.58 -33.33 -34.08
CA ASP A 7 -50.54 -32.61 -34.92
C ASP A 7 -51.39 -31.50 -34.28
N ARG A 8 -50.71 -30.37 -34.01
CA ARG A 8 -51.14 -29.04 -34.49
C ARG A 8 -49.94 -28.10 -34.76
N ASP A 9 -49.57 -28.07 -36.04
CA ASP A 9 -49.14 -26.88 -36.82
C ASP A 9 -48.08 -25.96 -36.19
N ARG A 10 -46.81 -25.96 -36.62
CA ARG A 10 -46.24 -26.15 -37.98
C ARG A 10 -46.60 -25.08 -39.02
N GLU A 11 -47.38 -24.03 -38.67
CA GLU A 11 -47.72 -22.93 -39.59
C GLU A 11 -47.58 -21.51 -38.97
N ARG A 12 -46.35 -21.10 -38.60
CA ARG A 12 -46.06 -19.66 -38.36
C ARG A 12 -44.60 -19.18 -38.47
N ARG A 13 -43.70 -19.94 -39.12
CA ARG A 13 -42.31 -19.52 -39.40
C ARG A 13 -41.85 -19.83 -40.84
N ARG A 14 -42.54 -19.25 -41.83
CA ARG A 14 -42.10 -19.18 -43.24
C ARG A 14 -42.56 -17.87 -43.89
N ARG A 15 -41.72 -17.34 -44.80
CA ARG A 15 -41.88 -16.08 -45.59
C ARG A 15 -41.79 -14.80 -44.72
N ARG A 16 -41.16 -13.72 -45.17
CA ARG A 16 -40.64 -13.38 -46.53
C ARG A 16 -39.11 -13.14 -46.56
N GLN A 17 -38.47 -13.65 -47.59
CA GLN A 17 -37.21 -13.14 -48.19
C GLN A 17 -37.56 -12.28 -49.44
N SER A 18 -36.53 -11.97 -50.25
CA SER A 18 -36.52 -11.33 -51.59
C SER A 18 -36.35 -9.80 -51.54
N ARG A 19 -35.56 -9.14 -52.41
CA ARG A 19 -34.92 -9.46 -53.73
C ARG A 19 -33.51 -8.80 -53.83
N GLN A 20 -32.56 -9.05 -54.75
CA GLN A 20 -32.29 -10.08 -55.79
C GLN A 20 -30.77 -10.06 -56.20
N THR A 21 -30.32 -10.99 -57.05
CA THR A 21 -28.95 -11.14 -57.64
C THR A 21 -28.81 -10.45 -59.03
N PRO A 22 -27.63 -10.37 -59.69
CA PRO A 22 -26.83 -11.47 -60.31
C PRO A 22 -25.42 -11.66 -59.65
N VAL A 23 -24.62 -12.72 -59.80
CA VAL A 23 -24.25 -13.70 -60.88
C VAL A 23 -23.13 -13.22 -61.82
N ASP A 24 -21.97 -13.87 -61.73
CA ASP A 24 -21.19 -14.50 -62.82
C ASP A 24 -20.15 -15.48 -62.19
N ASP A 25 -19.63 -16.46 -62.95
CA ASP A 25 -18.91 -17.66 -62.47
C ASP A 25 -17.61 -17.98 -63.25
N ASP A 26 -16.85 -18.99 -62.77
CA ASP A 26 -15.62 -19.62 -63.35
C ASP A 26 -14.33 -18.75 -63.42
N GLU A 27 -13.10 -19.24 -63.18
CA GLU A 27 -12.55 -20.61 -63.24
C GLU A 27 -11.73 -21.09 -61.99
N ALA A 28 -11.40 -22.40 -62.04
CA ALA A 28 -10.38 -23.22 -61.35
C ALA A 28 -9.06 -22.57 -60.80
N GLN A 29 -8.30 -23.14 -59.83
CA GLN A 29 -8.40 -24.41 -59.06
C GLN A 29 -7.52 -24.46 -57.77
N GLU A 30 -7.90 -25.35 -56.84
CA GLU A 30 -7.05 -26.15 -55.91
C GLU A 30 -6.19 -25.57 -54.74
N ARG A 31 -6.35 -26.26 -53.58
CA ARG A 31 -5.35 -26.60 -52.52
C ARG A 31 -4.82 -25.56 -51.51
N ARG A 32 -5.71 -25.26 -50.57
CA ARG A 32 -5.52 -25.16 -49.09
C ARG A 32 -4.10 -25.43 -48.54
N ARG A 33 -3.53 -24.46 -47.79
CA ARG A 33 -2.33 -24.64 -46.94
C ARG A 33 -2.64 -25.36 -45.61
N ARG A 34 -1.66 -26.09 -45.07
CA ARG A 34 -1.63 -26.62 -43.68
C ARG A 34 -0.78 -25.72 -42.78
N GLY A 35 -1.02 -25.75 -41.47
CA GLY A 35 -0.14 -25.11 -40.47
C GLY A 35 1.12 -25.93 -40.16
N HIS A 36 2.14 -25.28 -39.60
CA HIS A 36 3.43 -25.89 -39.27
C HIS A 36 3.49 -26.46 -37.84
N ARG A 37 4.41 -27.40 -37.62
CA ARG A 37 4.76 -28.01 -36.32
C ARG A 37 6.22 -27.72 -36.00
N ALA A 38 6.57 -27.74 -34.70
CA ALA A 38 7.92 -27.48 -34.21
C ALA A 38 8.95 -28.53 -34.66
N ARG A 39 10.23 -28.13 -34.62
CA ARG A 39 11.44 -28.91 -34.93
C ARG A 39 12.49 -28.67 -33.84
N ASP A 40 13.52 -29.50 -33.80
CA ASP A 40 14.66 -29.36 -32.88
C ASP A 40 15.77 -28.42 -33.41
N SER A 41 16.90 -28.38 -32.69
CA SER A 41 18.07 -27.52 -32.98
C SER A 41 18.97 -28.01 -34.13
N GLN A 42 18.65 -29.13 -34.80
CA GLN A 42 19.21 -29.49 -36.11
C GLN A 42 18.14 -29.51 -37.22
N GLY A 43 16.87 -29.35 -36.85
CA GLY A 43 15.78 -29.10 -37.77
C GLY A 43 14.95 -30.33 -38.12
N GLU A 44 15.00 -31.41 -37.35
CA GLU A 44 14.15 -32.60 -37.58
C GLU A 44 12.81 -32.51 -36.82
N PHE A 45 11.83 -33.33 -37.23
CA PHE A 45 10.48 -33.33 -36.66
C PHE A 45 10.33 -34.43 -35.59
N LEU A 46 10.03 -34.04 -34.35
CA LEU A 46 9.80 -34.96 -33.24
C LEU A 46 8.52 -35.80 -33.43
N LEU A 47 8.64 -37.13 -33.28
CA LEU A 47 7.55 -38.11 -33.37
C LEU A 47 7.22 -38.72 -31.98
N PRO A 48 5.93 -38.93 -31.63
CA PRO A 48 5.53 -39.54 -30.36
C PRO A 48 5.47 -41.07 -30.42
N SER A 49 5.82 -41.74 -29.30
CA SER A 49 5.73 -43.20 -29.13
C SER A 49 4.45 -43.61 -28.38
N PRO A 50 3.79 -44.76 -28.69
CA PRO A 50 2.47 -45.11 -28.15
C PRO A 50 2.50 -45.97 -26.87
N GLN A 51 1.46 -45.83 -26.03
CA GLN A 51 1.13 -46.80 -24.97
C GLN A 51 0.13 -47.86 -25.47
N PRO A 52 0.20 -49.12 -24.99
CA PRO A 52 -0.87 -50.11 -25.11
C PRO A 52 -1.77 -50.16 -23.84
N ARG A 53 -3.07 -50.47 -24.04
CA ARG A 53 -4.03 -50.85 -22.98
C ARG A 53 -5.02 -51.90 -23.51
N SER A 54 -5.04 -53.09 -22.90
CA SER A 54 -6.24 -53.96 -22.86
C SER A 54 -6.06 -55.09 -21.83
N THR A 55 -7.19 -55.63 -21.34
CA THR A 55 -7.30 -56.72 -20.36
C THR A 55 -8.11 -57.88 -20.93
N PRO A 56 -8.00 -59.09 -20.34
CA PRO A 56 -9.20 -59.92 -20.10
C PRO A 56 -9.42 -60.28 -18.61
N ARG A 57 -10.42 -61.14 -18.32
CA ARG A 57 -11.03 -61.38 -16.99
C ARG A 57 -10.98 -62.86 -16.52
N HIS A 58 -11.32 -63.05 -15.23
CA HIS A 58 -11.75 -64.29 -14.53
C HIS A 58 -10.62 -65.28 -14.15
N SER A 59 -10.66 -65.97 -12.99
CA SER A 59 -11.81 -66.61 -12.30
C SER A 59 -11.83 -66.46 -10.74
N ARG A 60 -12.36 -67.46 -9.99
CA ARG A 60 -12.65 -67.47 -8.52
C ARG A 60 -12.05 -68.72 -7.84
N HIS A 61 -11.71 -68.62 -6.53
CA HIS A 61 -12.01 -69.54 -5.39
C HIS A 61 -11.11 -69.12 -4.18
N GLN A 62 -11.62 -68.95 -2.94
CA GLN A 62 -11.70 -69.95 -1.83
C GLN A 62 -10.35 -70.64 -1.54
N SER A 63 -9.64 -70.23 -0.48
CA SER A 63 -9.68 -70.72 0.93
C SER A 63 -8.62 -71.83 1.16
N ASP A 64 -8.11 -72.19 2.35
CA ASP A 64 -8.54 -71.95 3.75
C ASP A 64 -7.36 -71.59 4.70
N SER A 65 -7.59 -71.59 6.02
CA SER A 65 -6.67 -71.16 7.08
C SER A 65 -6.39 -72.21 8.16
N GLU A 66 -5.23 -72.12 8.85
CA GLU A 66 -5.01 -72.50 10.26
C GLU A 66 -3.87 -71.57 10.81
N ARG A 67 -3.95 -70.88 11.96
CA ARG A 67 -4.03 -71.28 13.40
C ARG A 67 -2.67 -71.78 13.97
N GLU A 68 -2.35 -71.64 15.27
CA GLU A 68 -3.21 -71.46 16.44
C GLU A 68 -2.62 -70.64 17.62
N SER A 69 -3.35 -69.59 18.06
CA SER A 69 -3.72 -69.18 19.46
C SER A 69 -2.68 -68.99 20.59
N SER A 70 -2.99 -68.47 21.80
CA SER A 70 -4.18 -67.85 22.46
C SER A 70 -3.67 -66.92 23.63
N ARG A 71 -4.41 -66.28 24.56
CA ARG A 71 -5.79 -66.33 25.13
C ARG A 71 -6.32 -64.90 25.47
N LYS A 72 -7.56 -64.81 25.98
CA LYS A 72 -8.20 -63.67 26.69
C LYS A 72 -9.07 -64.24 27.84
N PRO A 73 -9.61 -63.42 28.77
CA PRO A 73 -11.06 -63.10 28.77
C PRO A 73 -11.39 -61.63 29.23
N ARG A 74 -12.43 -60.93 28.72
CA ARG A 74 -13.86 -60.79 29.14
C ARG A 74 -14.11 -60.27 30.60
N ALA A 75 -15.17 -59.51 30.95
CA ALA A 75 -16.15 -58.68 30.20
C ALA A 75 -17.14 -57.87 31.12
N ARG A 76 -17.62 -56.71 30.63
CA ARG A 76 -18.97 -56.08 30.72
C ARG A 76 -19.88 -56.18 31.98
N ARG A 77 -20.51 -55.03 32.33
CA ARG A 77 -21.90 -54.76 32.85
C ARG A 77 -22.00 -54.04 34.23
N GLU A 78 -23.22 -53.78 34.71
CA GLU A 78 -23.62 -52.51 35.39
C GLU A 78 -24.28 -52.65 36.80
N SER A 79 -24.23 -51.54 37.56
CA SER A 79 -25.29 -50.98 38.45
C SER A 79 -25.28 -51.22 39.99
N HIS A 80 -25.71 -50.16 40.72
CA HIS A 80 -26.12 -50.05 42.16
C HIS A 80 -25.08 -50.34 43.27
N SER A 81 -25.16 -49.76 44.50
CA SER A 81 -25.73 -48.48 45.02
C SER A 81 -25.32 -48.25 46.50
N GLN A 82 -25.39 -47.00 47.01
CA GLN A 82 -25.31 -46.60 48.46
C GLN A 82 -23.97 -46.89 49.21
N SER A 83 -23.59 -46.30 50.35
CA SER A 83 -23.82 -44.99 51.04
C SER A 83 -22.72 -44.83 52.16
N GLN A 84 -22.59 -43.87 53.10
CA GLN A 84 -23.41 -42.73 53.58
C GLN A 84 -22.57 -41.74 54.44
N SER A 85 -23.02 -40.47 54.56
CA SER A 85 -22.71 -39.51 55.66
C SER A 85 -21.28 -38.88 55.71
N ARG A 86 -21.02 -37.74 56.39
CA ARG A 86 -21.84 -36.92 57.31
C ARG A 86 -21.42 -35.42 57.33
N THR A 87 -22.31 -34.52 57.76
CA THR A 87 -22.07 -33.06 57.97
C THR A 87 -22.31 -32.65 59.44
N PRO A 88 -22.09 -31.36 59.84
CA PRO A 88 -23.23 -30.52 60.26
C PRO A 88 -23.13 -29.00 59.92
N ARG A 89 -24.03 -28.16 60.49
CA ARG A 89 -24.30 -26.73 60.16
C ARG A 89 -24.39 -25.80 61.41
N THR A 90 -24.01 -24.51 61.28
CA THR A 90 -24.57 -23.25 61.89
C THR A 90 -23.87 -22.04 61.22
N ARG A 91 -24.37 -20.81 61.00
CA ARG A 91 -25.72 -20.16 60.95
C ARG A 91 -26.40 -19.56 62.20
N THR A 92 -26.05 -18.31 62.58
CA THR A 92 -26.93 -17.32 63.27
C THR A 92 -26.42 -15.86 63.18
N THR A 93 -27.34 -14.91 62.90
CA THR A 93 -27.50 -13.51 63.43
C THR A 93 -26.37 -12.46 63.48
N ASP A 94 -26.62 -11.13 63.51
CA ASP A 94 -27.71 -10.25 62.99
C ASP A 94 -27.36 -8.76 63.25
N SER A 95 -27.99 -7.84 62.52
CA SER A 95 -28.22 -6.40 62.85
C SER A 95 -27.03 -5.43 62.94
N GLY A 96 -27.25 -4.17 62.53
CA GLY A 96 -26.22 -3.11 62.54
C GLY A 96 -26.64 -1.78 61.89
N SER A 97 -27.90 -1.38 62.03
CA SER A 97 -28.46 -0.14 61.45
C SER A 97 -27.89 1.13 62.10
N GLY A 98 -27.69 2.20 61.31
CA GLY A 98 -27.16 3.48 61.81
C GLY A 98 -27.24 4.63 60.80
N GLY A 99 -28.46 5.07 60.44
CA GLY A 99 -28.66 6.13 59.45
C GLY A 99 -28.68 7.55 60.03
N GLY A 100 -28.00 8.50 59.37
CA GLY A 100 -28.07 9.95 59.67
C GLY A 100 -28.48 10.74 58.43
N ARG A 101 -29.46 11.64 58.54
CA ARG A 101 -30.09 12.31 57.38
C ARG A 101 -30.38 13.79 57.67
N THR A 102 -29.64 14.70 57.04
CA THR A 102 -29.89 16.16 57.09
C THR A 102 -29.93 16.76 55.68
N ARG A 103 -30.86 17.72 55.48
CA ARG A 103 -30.91 18.65 54.33
C ARG A 103 -30.09 19.90 54.73
N ARG A 104 -29.64 20.82 53.86
CA ARG A 104 -30.33 21.44 52.70
C ARG A 104 -29.38 22.40 51.94
N SER A 105 -29.44 22.39 50.60
CA SER A 105 -29.23 23.54 49.68
C SER A 105 -27.95 24.43 49.74
N SER A 106 -27.15 24.36 48.68
CA SER A 106 -26.95 25.50 47.75
C SER A 106 -26.53 25.02 46.35
N ARG A 107 -26.58 25.89 45.32
CA ARG A 107 -26.31 25.58 43.91
C ARG A 107 -24.92 26.05 43.47
N ALA A 108 -24.24 25.30 42.60
CA ALA A 108 -23.58 25.81 41.39
C ALA A 108 -23.11 24.67 40.44
N ALA A 109 -23.39 24.83 39.14
CA ALA A 109 -22.76 24.21 37.96
C ALA A 109 -22.01 22.87 38.10
N GLU A 110 -22.68 21.75 37.81
CA GLU A 110 -22.06 20.50 37.34
C GLU A 110 -22.30 20.33 35.83
N SER A 111 -21.29 19.88 35.10
CA SER A 111 -21.41 19.33 33.74
C SER A 111 -21.01 17.85 33.80
N PRO A 112 -21.95 16.90 33.67
CA PRO A 112 -21.63 15.49 33.91
C PRO A 112 -20.88 14.86 32.73
N VAL A 113 -19.68 14.38 33.00
CA VAL A 113 -19.04 13.32 32.22
C VAL A 113 -19.94 12.08 32.30
N ALA A 114 -20.23 11.44 31.17
CA ALA A 114 -21.01 10.21 31.10
C ALA A 114 -20.13 9.06 30.59
N PRO A 115 -20.09 7.89 31.26
CA PRO A 115 -19.20 6.80 30.89
C PRO A 115 -19.71 6.02 29.67
N LEU A 116 -18.79 5.52 28.86
CA LEU A 116 -19.09 4.57 27.78
C LEU A 116 -19.53 3.22 28.38
N SER A 117 -20.68 2.70 27.94
CA SER A 117 -21.33 1.55 28.57
C SER A 117 -21.07 0.21 27.85
N LEU A 118 -21.17 -0.89 28.59
CA LEU A 118 -20.96 -2.27 28.14
C LEU A 118 -22.00 -2.78 27.11
N ASP A 119 -22.95 -1.93 26.67
CA ASP A 119 -24.06 -2.28 25.76
C ASP A 119 -23.61 -2.53 24.29
N ALA A 120 -22.32 -2.40 24.00
CA ALA A 120 -21.70 -2.83 22.75
C ALA A 120 -21.42 -4.34 22.72
N LEU A 121 -20.97 -4.94 23.84
CA LEU A 121 -20.61 -6.37 23.91
C LEU A 121 -21.83 -7.28 23.74
N GLY A 122 -22.97 -6.93 24.33
CA GLY A 122 -24.23 -7.67 24.17
C GLY A 122 -24.79 -7.69 22.73
N LYS A 123 -24.30 -6.81 21.84
CA LYS A 123 -24.71 -6.79 20.43
C LYS A 123 -23.84 -7.67 19.54
N LEU A 124 -22.60 -7.96 19.93
CA LEU A 124 -21.71 -8.88 19.20
C LEU A 124 -22.18 -10.33 19.33
N ASP A 125 -22.57 -10.75 20.53
CA ASP A 125 -22.92 -12.14 20.81
C ASP A 125 -24.17 -12.60 20.03
N LYS A 126 -25.11 -11.67 19.82
CA LYS A 126 -26.32 -11.88 19.00
C LYS A 126 -26.03 -11.94 17.49
N ALA A 127 -24.85 -11.50 17.04
CA ALA A 127 -24.37 -11.71 15.67
C ALA A 127 -23.73 -13.10 15.53
N ASN A 128 -22.87 -13.49 16.48
CA ASN A 128 -22.21 -14.80 16.50
C ASN A 128 -23.22 -15.96 16.57
N ALA A 129 -24.28 -15.83 17.37
CA ALA A 129 -25.38 -16.79 17.42
C ALA A 129 -26.09 -17.02 16.06
N LYS A 130 -25.97 -16.07 15.12
CA LYS A 130 -26.61 -16.12 13.80
C LYS A 130 -25.76 -16.83 12.73
N ALA A 131 -24.49 -17.13 13.02
CA ALA A 131 -23.59 -17.86 12.12
C ALA A 131 -23.65 -19.40 12.31
N ALA A 132 -24.24 -19.87 13.41
CA ALA A 132 -24.18 -21.29 13.81
C ALA A 132 -25.25 -22.21 13.16
N SER A 133 -26.29 -21.67 12.54
CA SER A 133 -27.39 -22.44 11.95
C SER A 133 -27.11 -22.83 10.49
N GLY A 134 -26.10 -23.68 10.30
CA GLY A 134 -25.44 -23.91 9.00
C GLY A 134 -25.83 -25.17 8.21
N TRP A 135 -26.20 -26.30 8.83
CA TRP A 135 -26.92 -27.43 8.21
C TRP A 135 -27.38 -28.49 9.25
N MET A 136 -28.51 -29.15 8.97
CA MET A 136 -29.22 -30.17 9.78
C MET A 136 -29.73 -29.74 11.18
N GLY A 137 -30.91 -30.27 11.59
CA GLY A 137 -31.25 -30.40 13.03
C GLY A 137 -32.44 -29.59 13.61
N THR A 138 -33.55 -29.45 12.89
CA THR A 138 -34.92 -29.22 13.43
C THR A 138 -35.09 -28.47 14.78
N ARG A 139 -35.51 -27.20 14.73
CA ARG A 139 -36.66 -26.71 15.53
C ARG A 139 -37.25 -25.45 14.91
N ALA A 140 -38.56 -25.46 14.67
CA ALA A 140 -39.31 -24.28 14.25
C ALA A 140 -39.75 -23.47 15.47
N TYR A 141 -39.85 -22.15 15.29
CA TYR A 141 -40.61 -21.26 16.15
C TYR A 141 -41.41 -20.31 15.25
N ASP A 142 -42.70 -20.18 15.54
CA ASP A 142 -43.59 -19.24 14.84
C ASP A 142 -43.18 -17.79 15.09
N TYR A 143 -43.51 -16.93 14.13
CA TYR A 143 -43.43 -15.48 14.25
C TYR A 143 -44.81 -14.88 13.96
N ASP A 144 -45.26 -13.98 14.83
CA ASP A 144 -46.60 -13.39 14.74
C ASP A 144 -46.89 -12.71 13.39
N GLU A 145 -48.10 -12.93 12.91
CA GLU A 145 -48.67 -12.39 11.66
C GLU A 145 -48.57 -10.86 11.57
N GLU A 146 -48.57 -10.17 12.72
CA GLU A 146 -48.45 -8.72 12.82
C GLU A 146 -47.04 -8.21 12.44
N TYR A 147 -45.98 -8.92 12.82
CA TYR A 147 -44.61 -8.57 12.42
C TYR A 147 -44.43 -8.67 10.90
N LEU A 148 -44.97 -9.73 10.29
CA LEU A 148 -44.97 -9.94 8.85
C LEU A 148 -45.86 -8.93 8.09
N LYS A 149 -46.79 -8.23 8.77
CA LYS A 149 -47.55 -7.10 8.20
C LYS A 149 -46.78 -5.79 8.33
N GLU A 150 -46.07 -5.55 9.44
CA GLU A 150 -45.28 -4.33 9.60
C GLU A 150 -44.05 -4.28 8.67
N VAL A 151 -43.38 -5.41 8.44
CA VAL A 151 -42.25 -5.50 7.48
C VAL A 151 -42.70 -5.10 6.07
N ARG A 152 -43.73 -5.75 5.53
CA ARG A 152 -44.28 -5.43 4.18
C ARG A 152 -44.71 -3.97 4.07
N ARG A 153 -45.28 -3.40 5.13
CA ARG A 153 -45.69 -1.97 5.18
C ARG A 153 -44.50 -1.00 5.27
N LYS A 154 -43.32 -1.44 5.73
CA LYS A 154 -42.06 -0.65 5.66
C LYS A 154 -41.44 -0.72 4.27
N GLU A 155 -41.43 -1.90 3.64
CA GLU A 155 -40.94 -2.10 2.27
C GLU A 155 -41.77 -1.28 1.26
N GLU A 156 -43.10 -1.38 1.32
CA GLU A 156 -44.03 -0.61 0.47
C GLU A 156 -43.87 0.92 0.63
N LYS A 157 -43.43 1.38 1.81
CA LYS A 157 -43.11 2.79 2.04
C LYS A 157 -41.78 3.17 1.38
N LEU A 158 -40.72 2.39 1.57
CA LEU A 158 -39.40 2.64 0.99
C LEU A 158 -39.45 2.71 -0.54
N GLU A 159 -40.18 1.79 -1.17
CA GLU A 159 -40.37 1.78 -2.62
C GLU A 159 -41.16 3.01 -3.12
N ARG A 160 -42.18 3.43 -2.37
CA ARG A 160 -43.01 4.61 -2.66
C ARG A 160 -42.26 5.93 -2.49
N ASP A 161 -41.35 6.02 -1.54
CA ASP A 161 -40.49 7.21 -1.36
C ASP A 161 -39.35 7.24 -2.39
N ARG A 162 -38.75 6.09 -2.77
CA ARG A 162 -37.82 5.99 -3.92
C ARG A 162 -38.47 6.45 -5.24
N MET A 163 -39.71 6.02 -5.49
CA MET A 163 -40.52 6.45 -6.64
C MET A 163 -40.96 7.93 -6.61
N ARG A 164 -40.79 8.62 -5.48
CA ARG A 164 -40.96 10.09 -5.38
C ARG A 164 -39.66 10.83 -5.67
N GLU A 165 -38.54 10.30 -5.20
CA GLU A 165 -37.20 10.88 -5.39
C GLU A 165 -36.84 10.94 -6.88
N GLU A 166 -36.98 9.81 -7.60
CA GLU A 166 -36.79 9.72 -9.06
C GLU A 166 -37.69 10.71 -9.84
N LYS A 167 -38.92 10.96 -9.35
CA LYS A 167 -39.86 11.93 -9.95
C LYS A 167 -39.52 13.39 -9.61
N MET A 168 -38.77 13.65 -8.55
CA MET A 168 -38.22 14.98 -8.25
C MET A 168 -36.93 15.25 -9.01
N GLU A 169 -36.10 14.23 -9.20
CA GLU A 169 -34.89 14.26 -10.03
C GLU A 169 -35.23 14.57 -11.50
N LYS A 170 -36.15 13.80 -12.10
CA LYS A 170 -36.69 14.06 -13.46
C LYS A 170 -37.46 15.38 -13.61
N ARG A 171 -37.73 16.09 -12.50
CA ARG A 171 -38.26 17.47 -12.47
C ARG A 171 -37.18 18.54 -12.25
N ARG A 172 -35.98 18.17 -11.80
CA ARG A 172 -34.79 19.02 -11.70
C ARG A 172 -34.04 19.06 -13.03
N GLU A 173 -33.81 17.91 -13.66
CA GLU A 173 -33.21 17.79 -15.01
C GLU A 173 -33.93 18.72 -16.01
N ARG A 174 -35.25 18.54 -16.15
CA ARG A 174 -36.12 19.36 -17.03
C ARG A 174 -36.15 20.87 -16.71
N LYS A 175 -35.61 21.31 -15.56
CA LYS A 175 -35.41 22.72 -15.23
C LYS A 175 -33.99 23.20 -15.57
N GLY A 176 -32.97 22.35 -15.45
CA GLY A 176 -31.62 22.61 -15.96
C GLY A 176 -31.64 22.84 -17.47
N ASP A 177 -32.21 21.88 -18.20
CA ASP A 177 -32.49 21.91 -19.65
C ASP A 177 -33.15 23.20 -20.17
N GLY A 178 -33.95 23.87 -19.33
CA GLY A 178 -34.59 25.14 -19.66
C GLY A 178 -33.65 26.32 -19.43
N LEU A 179 -33.06 26.39 -18.23
CA LEU A 179 -32.11 27.44 -17.84
C LEU A 179 -30.88 27.49 -18.74
N GLU A 180 -30.42 26.36 -19.28
CA GLU A 180 -29.32 26.33 -20.24
C GLU A 180 -29.72 26.87 -21.61
N ARG A 181 -30.91 26.51 -22.13
CA ARG A 181 -31.45 27.05 -23.38
C ARG A 181 -31.74 28.55 -23.31
N ASP A 182 -32.16 29.06 -22.15
CA ASP A 182 -32.34 30.50 -21.95
C ASP A 182 -30.99 31.25 -21.89
N ARG A 183 -29.95 30.63 -21.30
CA ARG A 183 -28.57 31.16 -21.33
C ARG A 183 -27.94 31.16 -22.72
N GLU A 184 -28.23 30.17 -23.57
CA GLU A 184 -27.84 30.22 -24.98
C GLU A 184 -28.52 31.37 -25.72
N ARG A 185 -29.83 31.58 -25.50
CA ARG A 185 -30.59 32.70 -26.10
C ARG A 185 -30.00 34.05 -25.72
N GLU A 186 -29.77 34.31 -24.43
CA GLU A 186 -29.06 35.52 -23.98
C GLU A 186 -27.70 35.69 -24.66
N ARG A 187 -26.93 34.61 -24.78
CA ARG A 187 -25.58 34.65 -25.38
C ARG A 187 -25.62 34.98 -26.87
N ASP A 188 -26.64 34.53 -27.60
CA ASP A 188 -26.83 34.85 -29.02
C ASP A 188 -27.48 36.21 -29.27
N GLU A 189 -28.34 36.69 -28.37
CA GLU A 189 -28.84 38.07 -28.41
C GLU A 189 -27.70 39.07 -28.17
N ARG A 190 -26.85 38.84 -27.16
CA ARG A 190 -25.64 39.66 -26.93
C ARG A 190 -24.66 39.63 -28.11
N LYS A 191 -24.58 38.53 -28.89
CA LYS A 191 -23.83 38.48 -30.17
C LYS A 191 -24.51 39.34 -31.25
N ARG A 192 -25.84 39.32 -31.35
CA ARG A 192 -26.61 40.14 -32.31
C ARG A 192 -26.50 41.64 -31.98
N GLU A 193 -26.54 42.02 -30.72
CA GLU A 193 -26.32 43.41 -30.28
C GLU A 193 -24.90 43.88 -30.61
N ARG A 194 -23.86 43.07 -30.31
CA ARG A 194 -22.48 43.39 -30.70
C ARG A 194 -22.29 43.55 -32.22
N ARG A 195 -23.04 42.78 -33.03
CA ARG A 195 -23.07 42.97 -34.50
C ARG A 195 -23.79 44.26 -34.92
N LYS A 196 -24.91 44.62 -34.26
CA LYS A 196 -25.62 45.88 -34.52
C LYS A 196 -24.79 47.12 -34.15
N SER A 197 -24.12 47.11 -32.99
CA SER A 197 -23.26 48.22 -32.57
C SER A 197 -22.02 48.37 -33.46
N GLY A 198 -21.43 47.26 -33.91
CA GLY A 198 -20.35 47.30 -34.92
C GLY A 198 -20.80 47.88 -36.27
N ALA A 199 -22.00 47.53 -36.74
CA ALA A 199 -22.56 48.10 -37.96
C ALA A 199 -22.90 49.60 -37.83
N ALA A 200 -23.41 50.03 -36.67
CA ALA A 200 -23.68 51.45 -36.40
C ALA A 200 -22.39 52.30 -36.39
N ALA A 201 -21.29 51.77 -35.85
CA ALA A 201 -20.00 52.46 -35.88
C ALA A 201 -19.44 52.62 -37.32
N ALA A 202 -19.68 51.65 -38.21
CA ALA A 202 -19.29 51.74 -39.61
C ALA A 202 -20.16 52.73 -40.42
N ALA A 203 -21.45 52.85 -40.09
CA ALA A 203 -22.39 53.74 -40.77
C ALA A 203 -22.17 55.24 -40.46
N ALA A 204 -21.48 55.57 -39.36
CA ALA A 204 -21.24 56.96 -38.92
C ALA A 204 -20.16 57.70 -39.75
N ALA A 205 -19.49 57.03 -40.71
CA ALA A 205 -18.35 57.56 -41.45
C ALA A 205 -18.68 58.14 -42.84
N GLY A 206 -19.95 58.22 -43.24
CA GLY A 206 -20.36 58.79 -44.54
C GLY A 206 -21.74 59.45 -44.47
N GLY A 207 -21.81 60.75 -44.79
CA GLY A 207 -23.06 61.53 -44.81
C GLY A 207 -23.54 61.87 -46.22
N GLY A 208 -24.85 62.11 -46.38
CA GLY A 208 -25.43 62.54 -47.66
C GLY A 208 -26.96 62.55 -47.74
N ALA A 209 -27.56 63.72 -47.49
CA ALA A 209 -28.86 64.26 -47.94
C ALA A 209 -30.04 63.35 -48.41
N ALA A 210 -31.25 63.60 -47.86
CA ALA A 210 -32.53 63.77 -48.60
C ALA A 210 -33.67 64.27 -47.67
N VAL A 211 -34.80 64.74 -48.23
CA VAL A 211 -35.95 65.36 -47.51
C VAL A 211 -37.29 64.89 -48.14
N LEU A 212 -38.44 65.15 -47.47
CA LEU A 212 -39.87 64.98 -47.91
C LEU A 212 -40.50 63.57 -47.63
N ALA A 213 -41.81 63.39 -47.35
CA ALA A 213 -42.88 64.31 -46.88
C ALA A 213 -44.16 63.57 -46.32
N ALA A 214 -44.93 64.28 -45.47
CA ALA A 214 -46.41 64.31 -45.26
C ALA A 214 -47.33 63.05 -45.08
N GLY A 215 -48.09 63.03 -43.96
CA GLY A 215 -49.52 62.59 -43.87
C GLY A 215 -49.85 61.11 -43.52
N LYS A 216 -51.09 60.70 -43.17
CA LYS A 216 -52.32 61.39 -42.65
C LYS A 216 -53.44 60.36 -42.25
N THR A 217 -54.10 60.48 -41.08
CA THR A 217 -55.46 59.90 -40.70
C THR A 217 -55.71 58.36 -40.72
N ARG A 218 -56.81 57.71 -40.20
CA ARG A 218 -57.73 57.91 -39.02
C ARG A 218 -58.81 56.77 -38.92
N ARG A 219 -59.13 56.31 -37.69
CA ARG A 219 -60.38 55.62 -37.19
C ARG A 219 -60.68 54.15 -37.57
N GLY A 220 -61.24 53.41 -36.60
CA GLY A 220 -61.77 52.04 -36.71
C GLY A 220 -62.71 51.66 -35.54
N SER A 221 -63.18 50.40 -35.50
CA SER A 221 -64.47 49.98 -34.89
C SER A 221 -64.67 48.43 -34.84
N VAL A 222 -65.53 47.78 -34.03
CA VAL A 222 -66.29 48.11 -32.79
C VAL A 222 -66.96 46.84 -32.19
N ALA A 223 -67.31 46.83 -30.89
CA ALA A 223 -68.20 45.89 -30.15
C ALA A 223 -67.71 44.41 -29.95
N GLU A 224 -68.29 43.54 -29.09
CA GLU A 224 -69.60 43.53 -28.39
C GLU A 224 -69.57 42.85 -26.97
N SER A 225 -70.77 42.73 -26.34
CA SER A 225 -71.28 42.17 -25.05
C SER A 225 -70.52 41.10 -24.21
N GLY A 226 -70.91 40.78 -22.95
CA GLY A 226 -71.84 41.47 -22.04
C GLY A 226 -72.91 40.64 -21.31
N ASP A 227 -72.58 39.93 -20.21
CA ASP A 227 -73.54 39.45 -19.17
C ASP A 227 -72.85 39.18 -17.80
N GLU A 228 -73.55 38.56 -16.84
CA GLU A 228 -73.17 38.19 -15.46
C GLU A 228 -72.98 39.36 -14.45
N ARG A 229 -73.97 40.26 -14.34
CA ARG A 229 -74.01 41.27 -13.25
C ARG A 229 -75.20 41.20 -12.27
N GLU A 230 -75.88 40.05 -12.14
CA GLU A 230 -76.96 39.90 -11.16
C GLU A 230 -76.97 38.57 -10.37
N ARG A 231 -76.06 38.43 -9.38
CA ARG A 231 -76.24 37.46 -8.28
C ARG A 231 -75.53 37.75 -6.95
N ARG A 232 -75.15 39.02 -6.70
CA ARG A 232 -74.68 39.45 -5.37
C ARG A 232 -75.86 39.71 -4.42
N ARG A 233 -76.17 38.77 -3.49
CA ARG A 233 -76.77 39.02 -2.14
C ARG A 233 -77.15 37.73 -1.38
N ARG A 234 -76.42 37.41 -0.30
CA ARG A 234 -76.89 37.00 1.06
C ARG A 234 -75.99 35.95 1.77
N ARG A 235 -75.06 36.44 2.60
CA ARG A 235 -74.90 36.14 4.06
C ARG A 235 -73.47 36.46 4.51
N GLU A 236 -73.34 36.92 5.75
CA GLU A 236 -72.12 37.53 6.30
C GLU A 236 -71.64 36.77 7.55
N SER A 237 -70.34 36.87 7.88
CA SER A 237 -69.84 37.15 9.25
C SER A 237 -68.31 37.06 9.33
N PHE A 238 -67.76 37.91 10.23
CA PHE A 238 -66.34 38.26 10.39
C PHE A 238 -65.73 39.05 9.22
N SER A 239 -64.94 40.08 9.55
CA SER A 239 -64.13 40.80 8.57
C SER A 239 -62.85 40.02 8.28
N ASP A 240 -62.37 40.07 7.03
CA ASP A 240 -61.18 39.30 6.63
C ASP A 240 -59.91 39.80 7.34
N VAL A 241 -59.83 41.10 7.63
CA VAL A 241 -58.68 41.75 8.31
C VAL A 241 -58.40 41.16 9.70
N GLU A 242 -59.43 40.86 10.50
CA GLU A 242 -59.24 40.22 11.81
C GLU A 242 -58.78 38.76 11.71
N ARG A 243 -59.26 38.03 10.70
CA ARG A 243 -58.80 36.66 10.42
C ARG A 243 -57.35 36.68 9.96
N GLU A 244 -56.98 37.65 9.13
CA GLU A 244 -55.64 37.80 8.57
C GLU A 244 -54.59 38.21 9.61
N ASP A 245 -54.88 39.15 10.51
CA ASP A 245 -53.90 39.53 11.56
C ASP A 245 -53.71 38.41 12.60
N ARG A 246 -54.78 37.72 13.01
CA ARG A 246 -54.66 36.51 13.88
C ARG A 246 -53.92 35.38 13.20
N ARG A 247 -54.09 35.21 11.89
CA ARG A 247 -53.36 34.24 11.07
C ARG A 247 -51.88 34.59 11.00
N ARG A 248 -51.54 35.84 10.66
CA ARG A 248 -50.17 36.32 10.54
C ARG A 248 -49.40 36.15 11.86
N ARG A 249 -49.95 36.55 13.02
CA ARG A 249 -49.31 36.33 14.33
C ARG A 249 -49.09 34.85 14.68
N ARG A 250 -49.96 33.96 14.19
CA ARG A 250 -49.81 32.50 14.39
C ARG A 250 -48.75 31.91 13.45
N GLU A 251 -48.69 32.38 12.21
CA GLU A 251 -47.68 31.98 11.21
C GLU A 251 -46.28 32.54 11.58
N GLU A 252 -46.19 33.79 12.06
CA GLU A 252 -44.97 34.39 12.65
C GLU A 252 -44.43 33.56 13.83
N ARG A 253 -45.32 33.15 14.76
CA ARG A 253 -44.94 32.33 15.91
C ARG A 253 -44.53 30.91 15.50
N LEU A 254 -45.26 30.28 14.58
CA LEU A 254 -44.88 28.96 14.04
C LEU A 254 -43.54 29.01 13.29
N ALA A 255 -43.27 30.08 12.54
CA ALA A 255 -41.98 30.28 11.89
C ALA A 255 -40.83 30.48 12.91
N ALA A 256 -41.09 31.15 14.03
CA ALA A 256 -40.11 31.26 15.12
C ALA A 256 -39.83 29.90 15.80
N GLU A 257 -40.89 29.14 16.11
CA GLU A 257 -40.78 27.78 16.67
C GLU A 257 -40.06 26.82 15.69
N GLU A 258 -40.36 26.89 14.38
CA GLU A 258 -39.65 26.14 13.33
C GLU A 258 -38.17 26.55 13.24
N LEU A 259 -37.85 27.85 13.31
CA LEU A 259 -36.47 28.33 13.17
C LEU A 259 -35.60 27.97 14.38
N VAL A 260 -36.19 27.87 15.58
CA VAL A 260 -35.54 27.26 16.76
C VAL A 260 -35.36 25.76 16.56
N ALA A 261 -36.40 25.02 16.16
CA ALA A 261 -36.31 23.59 15.88
C ALA A 261 -35.27 23.26 14.79
N LYS A 262 -35.10 24.13 13.79
CA LYS A 262 -34.12 24.02 12.70
C LYS A 262 -32.69 24.34 13.15
N LYS A 263 -32.51 25.16 14.19
CA LYS A 263 -31.22 25.35 14.87
C LYS A 263 -30.87 24.16 15.76
N GLU A 264 -31.82 23.66 16.56
CA GLU A 264 -31.71 22.40 17.30
C GLU A 264 -31.31 21.23 16.37
N ARG A 265 -32.03 21.06 15.26
CA ARG A 265 -31.76 20.00 14.29
C ARG A 265 -30.36 20.13 13.68
N ARG A 266 -29.96 21.32 13.22
CA ARG A 266 -28.61 21.58 12.69
C ARG A 266 -27.49 21.40 13.72
N ARG A 267 -27.78 21.63 15.00
CA ARG A 267 -26.85 21.36 16.09
C ARG A 267 -26.67 19.84 16.27
N ARG A 268 -27.77 19.08 16.37
CA ARG A 268 -27.72 17.61 16.46
C ARG A 268 -27.12 16.95 15.22
N GLU A 269 -27.42 17.48 14.02
CA GLU A 269 -26.81 17.05 12.76
C GLU A 269 -25.30 17.30 12.73
N ARG A 270 -24.79 18.36 13.37
CA ARG A 270 -23.35 18.56 13.59
C ARG A 270 -22.79 17.61 14.64
N GLU A 271 -23.45 17.46 15.78
CA GLU A 271 -23.01 16.56 16.86
C GLU A 271 -22.96 15.08 16.39
N GLU A 272 -23.89 14.63 15.53
CA GLU A 272 -23.81 13.32 14.87
C GLU A 272 -22.72 13.23 13.79
N HIS A 273 -22.45 14.31 13.05
CA HIS A 273 -21.45 14.32 11.99
C HIS A 273 -20.02 14.31 12.55
N GLU A 274 -19.78 15.02 13.65
CA GLU A 274 -18.55 14.92 14.46
C GLU A 274 -18.32 13.49 14.94
N GLN A 275 -19.35 12.84 15.53
CA GLN A 275 -19.24 11.45 15.98
C GLN A 275 -18.99 10.45 14.82
N LYS A 276 -19.57 10.69 13.64
CA LYS A 276 -19.38 9.83 12.46
C LYS A 276 -17.99 9.97 11.81
N LYS A 277 -17.21 11.01 12.11
CA LYS A 277 -15.83 11.17 11.60
C LYS A 277 -14.78 10.38 12.37
N ARG A 278 -15.07 9.82 13.54
CA ARG A 278 -14.14 8.92 14.26
C ARG A 278 -14.24 7.49 13.78
N ARG A 279 -13.68 7.21 12.60
CA ARG A 279 -13.52 5.86 12.05
C ARG A 279 -12.09 5.71 11.53
N VAL A 280 -11.27 4.90 12.20
CA VAL A 280 -9.89 4.64 11.80
C VAL A 280 -9.89 3.92 10.45
N VAL A 281 -9.24 4.51 9.45
CA VAL A 281 -9.02 3.91 8.13
C VAL A 281 -7.51 3.88 7.89
N SER A 282 -6.92 2.69 7.96
CA SER A 282 -5.58 2.43 7.44
C SER A 282 -5.73 1.93 6.00
N GLY A 283 -5.48 2.80 5.03
CA GLY A 283 -5.60 2.52 3.60
C GLY A 283 -5.30 3.76 2.74
N PRO A 284 -4.93 3.59 1.46
CA PRO A 284 -3.81 4.40 0.93
C PRO A 284 -4.21 5.66 0.14
N LEU A 285 -5.49 6.03 0.13
CA LEU A 285 -5.98 7.29 -0.48
C LEU A 285 -5.49 8.59 0.22
N ALA A 286 -4.55 8.46 1.16
CA ALA A 286 -3.92 9.55 1.90
C ALA A 286 -2.40 9.65 1.67
N GLU A 287 -1.77 8.70 0.97
CA GLU A 287 -0.35 8.78 0.56
C GLU A 287 -0.20 9.60 -0.72
N GLU A 288 -1.20 9.50 -1.61
CA GLU A 288 -1.49 10.48 -2.65
C GLU A 288 -2.70 11.30 -2.20
N GLY A 289 -2.54 12.62 -2.02
CA GLY A 289 -3.52 13.53 -1.41
C GLY A 289 -4.79 13.83 -2.22
N GLY A 290 -5.37 12.82 -2.87
CA GLY A 290 -6.55 12.94 -3.72
C GLY A 290 -7.84 12.93 -2.91
N VAL A 291 -8.59 14.03 -2.97
CA VAL A 291 -9.98 14.08 -2.48
C VAL A 291 -10.90 13.52 -3.56
N ASP A 292 -11.60 12.42 -3.26
CA ASP A 292 -12.65 11.86 -4.12
C ASP A 292 -13.83 12.84 -4.29
N ASP A 293 -14.26 12.99 -5.55
CA ASP A 293 -15.63 13.41 -5.91
C ASP A 293 -16.19 12.39 -6.93
N ASP A 294 -16.42 11.16 -6.44
CA ASP A 294 -16.78 9.99 -7.25
C ASP A 294 -18.24 10.07 -7.76
N SER A 295 -18.44 10.86 -8.82
CA SER A 295 -19.73 10.97 -9.51
C SER A 295 -19.66 10.97 -11.05
N GLU A 296 -18.47 10.98 -11.67
CA GLU A 296 -18.33 10.98 -13.16
C GLU A 296 -17.97 9.61 -13.77
N TYR A 297 -17.55 8.61 -12.97
CA TYR A 297 -16.99 7.34 -13.48
C TYR A 297 -17.98 6.41 -14.19
N ARG A 298 -19.27 6.80 -14.31
CA ARG A 298 -20.30 6.06 -15.06
C ARG A 298 -20.84 6.76 -16.31
N TYR A 299 -20.47 8.02 -16.58
CA TYR A 299 -20.85 8.70 -17.83
C TYR A 299 -19.81 8.51 -18.94
N MET A 300 -18.52 8.49 -18.57
CA MET A 300 -17.39 8.36 -19.51
C MET A 300 -17.28 6.98 -20.18
N MET A 301 -18.01 5.96 -19.71
CA MET A 301 -17.95 4.59 -20.24
C MET A 301 -18.92 4.29 -21.39
N GLU A 302 -19.86 5.16 -21.75
CA GLU A 302 -20.86 4.87 -22.81
C GLU A 302 -20.47 5.38 -24.21
N LYS A 303 -19.31 6.04 -24.38
CA LYS A 303 -18.83 6.53 -25.69
C LYS A 303 -17.32 6.36 -25.96
N ARG A 304 -16.82 5.11 -25.94
CA ARG A 304 -15.71 4.73 -26.84
C ARG A 304 -15.55 3.22 -27.08
N GLY A 305 -16.13 2.75 -28.17
CA GLY A 305 -15.55 1.68 -28.99
C GLY A 305 -15.09 2.27 -30.33
N GLY A 306 -14.02 1.74 -30.93
CA GLY A 306 -13.58 2.14 -32.28
C GLY A 306 -12.14 2.64 -32.36
N ALA A 307 -11.31 1.84 -33.00
CA ALA A 307 -9.88 2.02 -33.22
C ALA A 307 -9.48 3.20 -34.13
N GLY A 308 -8.19 3.57 -34.05
CA GLY A 308 -7.42 4.13 -35.17
C GLY A 308 -7.30 5.66 -35.24
N SER A 309 -6.07 6.14 -35.46
CA SER A 309 -5.75 7.52 -35.81
C SER A 309 -4.58 7.57 -36.79
N ALA A 310 -4.80 8.17 -37.96
CA ALA A 310 -3.75 8.49 -38.93
C ALA A 310 -2.99 9.77 -38.51
N PRO A 311 -1.75 10.02 -38.99
CA PRO A 311 -0.96 11.16 -38.56
C PRO A 311 -1.53 12.51 -39.02
N SER A 312 -1.39 13.54 -38.19
CA SER A 312 -1.80 14.91 -38.53
C SER A 312 -0.91 15.53 -39.61
N GLN A 313 -1.54 16.07 -40.65
CA GLN A 313 -0.86 16.91 -41.63
C GLN A 313 -0.66 18.31 -41.04
N TYR A 314 0.56 18.84 -41.12
CA TYR A 314 0.87 20.23 -40.78
C TYR A 314 0.62 21.14 -41.99
N SER A 315 0.26 22.40 -41.76
CA SER A 315 0.13 23.37 -42.85
C SER A 315 1.48 23.67 -43.51
N GLU A 316 1.47 24.00 -44.81
CA GLU A 316 2.70 24.31 -45.54
C GLU A 316 3.44 25.53 -44.97
N GLU A 317 2.70 26.53 -44.48
CA GLU A 317 3.29 27.71 -43.83
C GLU A 317 4.03 27.37 -42.53
N GLU A 318 3.50 26.48 -41.70
CA GLU A 318 4.18 26.01 -40.49
C GLU A 318 5.44 25.21 -40.81
N LEU A 319 5.39 24.35 -41.84
CA LEU A 319 6.54 23.61 -42.34
C LEU A 319 7.62 24.55 -42.89
N ALA A 320 7.24 25.61 -43.62
CA ALA A 320 8.15 26.65 -44.09
C ALA A 320 8.80 27.42 -42.92
N ARG A 321 8.01 27.83 -41.91
CA ARG A 321 8.50 28.50 -40.69
C ARG A 321 9.47 27.62 -39.91
N ARG A 322 9.16 26.34 -39.73
CA ARG A 322 10.04 25.35 -39.06
C ARG A 322 11.33 25.11 -39.87
N LYS A 323 11.27 25.01 -41.21
CA LYS A 323 12.46 24.90 -42.07
C LYS A 323 13.41 26.11 -41.93
N LYS A 324 12.89 27.35 -41.90
CA LYS A 324 13.71 28.55 -41.64
C LYS A 324 14.37 28.53 -40.25
N LYS A 325 13.64 28.19 -39.18
CA LYS A 325 14.23 28.05 -37.83
C LYS A 325 15.31 26.96 -37.78
N LYS A 326 15.09 25.79 -38.40
CA LYS A 326 16.06 24.68 -38.38
C LYS A 326 17.36 25.02 -39.12
N LYS A 327 17.31 25.79 -40.23
CA LYS A 327 18.51 26.30 -40.91
C LYS A 327 19.34 27.22 -40.01
N TRP A 328 18.72 28.18 -39.30
CA TRP A 328 19.43 29.08 -38.39
C TRP A 328 20.10 28.35 -37.22
N ILE A 329 19.44 27.34 -36.64
CA ILE A 329 20.02 26.51 -35.57
C ILE A 329 21.25 25.74 -36.08
N ILE A 330 21.19 25.15 -37.27
CA ILE A 330 22.32 24.43 -37.88
C ILE A 330 23.51 25.38 -38.13
N ILE A 331 23.26 26.58 -38.65
CA ILE A 331 24.31 27.59 -38.87
C ILE A 331 24.98 27.95 -37.54
N ALA A 332 24.21 28.23 -36.48
CA ALA A 332 24.75 28.55 -35.16
C ALA A 332 25.61 27.42 -34.57
N VAL A 333 25.17 26.15 -34.70
CA VAL A 333 25.94 24.98 -34.23
C VAL A 333 27.25 24.83 -35.01
N VAL A 334 27.22 24.98 -36.35
CA VAL A 334 28.44 24.90 -37.18
C VAL A 334 29.41 26.03 -36.83
N SER A 335 28.91 27.26 -36.60
CA SER A 335 29.75 28.37 -36.13
C SER A 335 30.41 28.09 -34.79
N ILE A 336 29.69 27.52 -33.82
CA ILE A 336 30.25 27.17 -32.50
C ILE A 336 31.32 26.07 -32.62
N VAL A 337 31.08 25.03 -33.42
CA VAL A 337 32.06 23.94 -33.64
C VAL A 337 33.33 24.47 -34.33
N ALA A 338 33.20 25.36 -35.32
CA ALA A 338 34.35 26.01 -35.95
C ALA A 338 35.16 26.88 -34.96
N LEU A 339 34.48 27.58 -34.06
CA LEU A 339 35.12 28.43 -33.04
C LEU A 339 35.88 27.59 -31.99
N LEU A 340 35.29 26.47 -31.56
CA LEU A 340 35.96 25.50 -30.68
C LEU A 340 37.19 24.85 -31.33
N ALA A 341 37.10 24.50 -32.63
CA ALA A 341 38.22 23.92 -33.38
C ALA A 341 39.43 24.87 -33.50
N ILE A 342 39.21 26.19 -33.43
CA ILE A 342 40.28 27.21 -33.45
C ILE A 342 40.90 27.44 -32.07
N ILE A 343 40.14 27.24 -30.98
CA ILE A 343 40.62 27.46 -29.60
C ILE A 343 41.50 26.31 -29.10
N ILE A 344 41.15 25.05 -29.43
CA ILE A 344 41.79 23.85 -28.87
C ILE A 344 43.32 23.76 -29.13
N PRO A 345 43.87 24.15 -30.31
CA PRO A 345 45.32 24.08 -30.56
C PRO A 345 46.20 25.00 -29.69
N VAL A 346 45.63 25.99 -29.00
CA VAL A 346 46.40 27.04 -28.30
C VAL A 346 46.58 26.72 -26.80
N ALA A 347 45.80 25.81 -26.24
CA ALA A 347 45.74 25.55 -24.79
C ALA A 347 46.74 24.48 -24.26
N VAL A 348 47.62 23.92 -25.10
CA VAL A 348 48.44 22.73 -24.78
C VAL A 348 49.94 23.03 -24.62
N VAL A 349 50.33 24.26 -24.23
CA VAL A 349 51.72 24.60 -23.81
C VAL A 349 51.74 25.60 -22.64
N ALA A 350 51.45 25.16 -21.41
CA ALA A 350 51.98 25.70 -20.14
C ALA A 350 51.36 24.98 -18.91
N GLY A 351 52.09 24.92 -17.78
CA GLY A 351 51.54 24.51 -16.48
C GLY A 351 52.17 23.25 -15.87
N LYS A 352 53.29 23.41 -15.14
CA LYS A 352 53.87 22.35 -14.31
C LYS A 352 53.41 22.46 -12.84
N LYS A 353 53.26 21.29 -12.21
CA LYS A 353 53.20 20.99 -10.76
C LYS A 353 53.25 22.15 -9.75
N LYS A 354 52.33 22.10 -8.77
CA LYS A 354 52.62 22.23 -7.34
C LYS A 354 51.64 21.38 -6.51
N GLU A 355 52.05 20.98 -5.31
CA GLU A 355 51.25 20.25 -4.32
C GLU A 355 50.62 21.21 -3.28
N PRO A 356 49.60 20.78 -2.52
CA PRO A 356 48.74 21.68 -1.74
C PRO A 356 49.25 21.97 -0.32
N GLU A 357 48.75 23.05 0.28
CA GLU A 357 48.77 23.28 1.74
C GLU A 357 47.46 22.79 2.37
N GLU A 358 47.53 22.28 3.59
CA GLU A 358 46.39 21.79 4.36
C GLU A 358 45.60 22.92 5.00
N ASN A 359 44.28 22.75 5.15
CA ASN A 359 43.50 23.35 6.22
C ASN A 359 42.34 22.40 6.56
N ALA A 360 42.21 22.03 7.84
CA ALA A 360 41.34 20.94 8.28
C ALA A 360 40.19 21.43 9.17
N SER A 361 38.96 21.03 8.84
CA SER A 361 37.81 21.15 9.75
C SER A 361 36.71 20.13 9.45
N GLY A 362 36.62 19.09 10.28
CA GLY A 362 35.38 18.35 10.57
C GLY A 362 34.56 17.77 9.41
N ALA A 363 34.99 16.62 8.87
CA ALA A 363 34.12 15.72 8.12
C ALA A 363 34.33 14.27 8.61
N ALA A 364 33.24 13.54 8.86
CA ALA A 364 33.28 12.15 9.31
C ALA A 364 33.49 11.16 8.13
N ALA A 365 33.79 9.90 8.45
CA ALA A 365 34.04 8.80 7.49
C ALA A 365 35.32 8.95 6.63
N THR A 366 36.44 9.31 7.26
CA THR A 366 37.77 9.24 6.63
C THR A 366 38.20 7.80 6.33
N GLY A 367 38.42 7.49 5.05
CA GLY A 367 39.49 6.58 4.62
C GLY A 367 39.50 5.16 5.18
N ALA A 368 38.46 4.36 4.92
CA ALA A 368 38.64 2.91 4.88
C ALA A 368 39.63 2.57 3.74
N GLU A 369 40.86 2.20 4.08
CA GLU A 369 41.82 1.60 3.14
C GLU A 369 41.24 0.31 2.52
N GLN A 370 41.79 -0.14 1.39
CA GLN A 370 41.40 -1.42 0.83
C GLN A 370 41.79 -2.55 1.79
N PRO A 371 40.88 -3.50 2.12
CA PRO A 371 41.22 -4.62 2.98
C PRO A 371 42.44 -5.38 2.48
N ALA A 372 43.35 -5.74 3.40
CA ALA A 372 44.65 -6.32 3.07
C ALA A 372 44.58 -7.73 2.44
N ASN A 373 43.38 -8.33 2.34
CA ASN A 373 43.06 -9.55 1.58
C ASN A 373 44.04 -10.74 1.78
N LYS A 374 44.60 -10.85 3.00
CA LYS A 374 45.69 -11.78 3.38
C LYS A 374 45.38 -13.28 3.20
N ASN A 375 44.12 -13.67 3.01
CA ASN A 375 43.78 -15.05 2.63
C ASN A 375 44.13 -15.39 1.17
N LEU A 376 44.51 -14.40 0.36
CA LEU A 376 45.16 -14.58 -0.95
C LEU A 376 46.68 -14.82 -0.85
N ASP A 377 47.30 -14.59 0.32
CA ASP A 377 48.75 -14.72 0.47
C ASP A 377 49.21 -16.16 0.19
N GLY A 378 50.17 -16.32 -0.72
CA GLY A 378 50.67 -17.62 -1.15
C GLY A 378 49.71 -18.44 -2.03
N LYS A 379 48.57 -17.88 -2.47
CA LYS A 379 47.68 -18.52 -3.46
C LYS A 379 48.16 -18.24 -4.88
N ASP A 380 48.16 -19.26 -5.74
CA ASP A 380 48.45 -19.06 -7.16
C ASP A 380 47.24 -18.46 -7.88
N ARG A 381 47.42 -17.27 -8.46
CA ARG A 381 46.41 -16.58 -9.27
C ARG A 381 46.02 -17.35 -10.54
N ASN A 382 46.87 -18.26 -11.02
CA ASN A 382 46.56 -19.09 -12.18
C ASN A 382 45.58 -20.24 -11.88
N SER A 383 45.26 -20.49 -10.60
CA SER A 383 44.18 -21.41 -10.21
C SER A 383 42.79 -20.97 -10.70
N VAL A 384 42.62 -19.69 -11.04
CA VAL A 384 41.41 -19.17 -11.72
C VAL A 384 41.57 -19.35 -13.24
N PRO A 385 40.68 -20.10 -13.92
CA PRO A 385 40.67 -20.25 -15.38
C PRO A 385 40.54 -18.91 -16.08
N GLU A 386 41.13 -18.79 -17.27
CA GLU A 386 41.22 -17.51 -17.99
C GLU A 386 39.85 -16.86 -18.27
N ALA A 387 38.82 -17.67 -18.54
CA ALA A 387 37.46 -17.22 -18.78
C ALA A 387 36.76 -16.57 -17.57
N ASP A 388 37.24 -16.82 -16.35
CA ASP A 388 36.63 -16.36 -15.09
C ASP A 388 37.40 -15.20 -14.43
N ARG A 389 38.59 -14.86 -14.96
CA ARG A 389 39.47 -13.79 -14.44
C ARG A 389 38.80 -12.41 -14.55
N GLY A 390 38.92 -11.59 -13.51
CA GLY A 390 38.19 -10.33 -13.36
C GLY A 390 36.70 -10.47 -13.03
N GLY A 391 36.14 -11.68 -13.15
CA GLY A 391 34.73 -11.98 -12.91
C GLY A 391 34.40 -12.36 -11.47
N ILE A 392 33.13 -12.72 -11.23
CA ILE A 392 32.62 -13.02 -9.88
C ILE A 392 33.32 -14.21 -9.19
N LEU A 393 34.02 -15.08 -9.94
CA LEU A 393 34.77 -16.22 -9.42
C LEU A 393 36.27 -15.95 -9.22
N ASP A 394 36.78 -14.77 -9.62
CA ASP A 394 38.18 -14.35 -9.39
C ASP A 394 38.28 -13.51 -8.10
N PRO A 395 38.82 -14.05 -6.99
CA PRO A 395 38.93 -13.31 -5.74
C PRO A 395 40.02 -12.22 -5.78
N TRP A 396 40.93 -12.22 -6.76
CA TRP A 396 41.81 -11.07 -7.02
C TRP A 396 41.08 -9.91 -7.75
N SER A 397 39.80 -10.08 -8.09
CA SER A 397 38.94 -9.03 -8.65
C SER A 397 37.93 -8.44 -7.66
N TRP A 398 37.89 -8.95 -6.42
CA TRP A 398 37.00 -8.48 -5.37
C TRP A 398 37.65 -7.34 -4.58
N TYR A 399 36.84 -6.46 -3.99
CA TYR A 399 37.35 -5.40 -3.11
C TYR A 399 37.89 -5.98 -1.79
N ASP A 400 37.12 -6.89 -1.20
CA ASP A 400 37.33 -7.48 0.11
C ASP A 400 37.17 -9.01 0.05
N THR A 401 38.22 -9.75 0.46
CA THR A 401 38.20 -11.21 0.58
C THR A 401 38.04 -11.70 2.02
N THR A 402 37.87 -10.80 3.00
CA THR A 402 37.81 -11.14 4.44
C THR A 402 36.65 -12.08 4.76
N ASP A 403 36.90 -13.09 5.60
CA ASP A 403 35.98 -14.20 5.95
C ASP A 403 35.48 -15.08 4.79
N PHE A 404 35.92 -14.84 3.54
CA PHE A 404 35.56 -15.67 2.39
C PHE A 404 36.52 -16.85 2.17
N ASN A 405 35.97 -17.96 1.67
CA ASN A 405 36.75 -19.04 1.06
C ASN A 405 37.14 -18.66 -0.37
N VAL A 406 38.41 -18.28 -0.57
CA VAL A 406 38.99 -17.87 -1.86
C VAL A 406 39.48 -19.05 -2.73
N THR A 407 39.11 -20.29 -2.39
CA THR A 407 39.45 -21.47 -3.21
C THR A 407 38.52 -21.53 -4.41
N TYR A 408 39.06 -21.37 -5.63
CA TYR A 408 38.29 -21.33 -6.86
C TYR A 408 37.36 -22.55 -7.03
N THR A 409 36.10 -22.28 -7.37
CA THR A 409 35.13 -23.27 -7.84
C THR A 409 34.11 -22.62 -8.77
N SER A 410 33.71 -23.34 -9.82
CA SER A 410 32.61 -22.97 -10.73
C SER A 410 31.27 -23.63 -10.36
N GLU A 411 31.20 -24.35 -9.24
CA GLU A 411 29.99 -25.01 -8.77
C GLU A 411 28.85 -24.02 -8.46
N LYS A 412 27.63 -24.44 -8.81
CA LYS A 412 26.41 -23.64 -8.70
C LYS A 412 25.26 -24.49 -8.17
N VAL A 413 24.44 -23.91 -7.29
CA VAL A 413 23.17 -24.49 -6.84
C VAL A 413 22.05 -23.53 -7.22
N GLY A 414 20.98 -24.02 -7.86
CA GLY A 414 19.95 -23.15 -8.45
C GLY A 414 20.50 -22.19 -9.53
N GLY A 415 21.67 -22.48 -10.10
CA GLY A 415 22.39 -21.57 -11.01
C GLY A 415 23.19 -20.45 -10.32
N LEU A 416 23.16 -20.36 -8.98
CA LEU A 416 23.88 -19.35 -8.19
C LEU A 416 25.23 -19.90 -7.72
N PRO A 417 26.34 -19.13 -7.78
CA PRO A 417 27.66 -19.61 -7.41
C PRO A 417 27.80 -19.82 -5.90
N ILE A 418 28.54 -20.88 -5.51
CA ILE A 418 28.91 -21.15 -4.11
C ILE A 418 30.28 -20.56 -3.72
N MET A 419 31.00 -19.98 -4.68
CA MET A 419 32.32 -19.37 -4.46
C MET A 419 32.29 -18.32 -3.33
N GLY A 420 33.29 -18.34 -2.46
CA GLY A 420 33.31 -17.56 -1.22
C GLY A 420 32.77 -18.31 0.02
N LEU A 421 31.95 -19.35 -0.13
CA LEU A 421 31.40 -20.10 1.01
C LEU A 421 32.41 -21.10 1.61
N ASN A 422 32.40 -21.19 2.94
CA ASN A 422 32.92 -22.37 3.64
C ASN A 422 31.91 -23.53 3.53
N SER A 423 32.40 -24.77 3.40
CA SER A 423 31.58 -25.98 3.32
C SER A 423 31.12 -26.50 4.68
N THR A 424 31.81 -26.13 5.76
CA THR A 424 31.41 -26.43 7.14
C THR A 424 30.65 -25.25 7.78
N TRP A 425 29.78 -25.55 8.74
CA TRP A 425 29.02 -24.56 9.51
C TRP A 425 28.71 -25.08 10.93
N ASN A 426 28.38 -24.19 11.86
CA ASN A 426 27.94 -24.56 13.21
C ASN A 426 26.61 -23.87 13.56
N ASP A 427 25.56 -24.67 13.78
CA ASP A 427 24.25 -24.19 14.25
C ASP A 427 24.09 -24.30 15.78
N ASP A 428 25.08 -24.82 16.51
CA ASP A 428 25.10 -24.73 17.99
C ASP A 428 25.58 -23.35 18.45
N VAL A 429 24.77 -22.35 18.13
CA VAL A 429 24.95 -20.96 18.51
C VAL A 429 23.60 -20.40 18.93
N GLN A 430 23.59 -19.66 20.04
CA GLN A 430 22.39 -19.08 20.65
C GLN A 430 22.55 -17.56 20.74
N CYS A 431 21.64 -16.78 20.17
CA CYS A 431 21.72 -15.31 20.24
C CYS A 431 21.65 -14.81 21.69
N ASN A 432 20.62 -15.24 22.43
CA ASN A 432 20.42 -15.00 23.86
C ASN A 432 19.72 -16.19 24.54
N ASP A 433 19.85 -16.26 25.86
CA ASP A 433 19.29 -17.27 26.77
C ASP A 433 17.76 -17.49 26.67
N ALA A 434 16.97 -16.48 26.31
CA ALA A 434 15.52 -16.60 26.14
C ALA A 434 15.09 -17.21 24.79
N VAL A 435 16.02 -17.41 23.86
CA VAL A 435 15.74 -17.86 22.49
C VAL A 435 16.51 -19.16 22.18
N PRO A 436 15.88 -20.19 21.59
CA PRO A 436 16.58 -21.44 21.28
C PRO A 436 17.77 -21.25 20.32
N ASN A 437 18.86 -22.01 20.54
CA ASN A 437 19.99 -22.12 19.61
C ASN A 437 19.52 -22.56 18.21
N LEU A 438 20.30 -22.28 17.15
CA LEU A 438 19.83 -22.48 15.77
C LEU A 438 19.46 -23.95 15.47
N GLN A 439 20.12 -24.94 16.08
CA GLN A 439 19.73 -26.35 16.01
C GLN A 439 18.29 -26.65 16.47
N LYS A 440 17.68 -25.79 17.29
CA LYS A 440 16.32 -25.95 17.81
C LYS A 440 15.33 -25.05 17.05
N PRO A 441 14.08 -25.51 16.85
CA PRO A 441 13.06 -24.68 16.22
C PRO A 441 12.73 -23.46 17.08
N PHE A 442 12.49 -22.32 16.43
CA PHE A 442 11.83 -21.17 17.04
C PHE A 442 10.31 -21.41 16.96
N GLU A 443 9.59 -21.28 18.09
CA GLU A 443 8.15 -21.57 18.14
C GLU A 443 7.32 -20.36 17.71
N TYR A 444 7.38 -20.03 16.42
CA TYR A 444 6.64 -18.92 15.80
C TYR A 444 5.14 -18.93 16.16
N GLY A 445 4.59 -17.75 16.43
CA GLY A 445 3.21 -17.56 16.89
C GLY A 445 3.01 -17.82 18.39
N LYS A 446 3.95 -18.49 19.07
CA LYS A 446 4.03 -18.49 20.54
C LYS A 446 5.12 -17.53 21.02
N MET A 447 6.33 -17.70 20.48
CA MET A 447 7.43 -16.75 20.60
C MET A 447 7.17 -15.56 19.67
N LYS A 448 7.55 -14.37 20.15
CA LYS A 448 7.47 -13.13 19.39
C LYS A 448 8.80 -12.88 18.70
N VAL A 449 8.76 -12.59 17.41
CA VAL A 449 9.94 -12.17 16.64
C VAL A 449 10.38 -10.79 17.13
N ARG A 450 11.66 -10.64 17.47
CA ARG A 450 12.30 -9.36 17.79
C ARG A 450 13.48 -9.22 16.86
N GLY A 451 13.21 -8.66 15.68
CA GLY A 451 14.20 -8.51 14.63
C GLY A 451 14.58 -7.07 14.34
N VAL A 452 15.60 -6.92 13.51
CA VAL A 452 16.01 -5.63 12.93
C VAL A 452 16.35 -5.80 11.45
N ASN A 453 16.10 -4.76 10.68
CA ASN A 453 16.46 -4.70 9.27
C ASN A 453 17.91 -4.22 9.08
N VAL A 454 18.53 -4.66 7.99
CA VAL A 454 19.78 -4.08 7.46
C VAL A 454 19.53 -3.40 6.10
N GLY A 455 18.54 -2.51 6.08
CA GLY A 455 18.18 -1.65 4.93
C GLY A 455 19.34 -0.74 4.50
N GLY A 456 19.27 -0.23 3.27
CA GLY A 456 20.35 0.55 2.64
C GLY A 456 21.67 -0.20 2.37
N TRP A 457 21.77 -1.52 2.66
CA TRP A 457 23.02 -2.27 2.50
C TRP A 457 23.20 -2.86 1.09
N LEU A 458 22.40 -3.86 0.71
CA LEU A 458 22.50 -4.57 -0.59
C LEU A 458 21.52 -4.03 -1.64
N ASN A 459 20.90 -2.91 -1.33
CA ASN A 459 19.87 -2.18 -2.04
C ASN A 459 19.92 -0.76 -1.48
N LEU A 460 20.27 0.24 -2.29
CA LEU A 460 20.55 1.60 -1.80
C LEU A 460 19.28 2.45 -1.61
N GLU A 461 19.30 3.24 -0.54
CA GLU A 461 18.17 4.08 -0.12
C GLU A 461 18.66 5.48 0.26
N PRO A 462 18.21 6.54 -0.43
CA PRO A 462 18.78 7.88 -0.26
C PRO A 462 18.72 8.47 1.15
N PHE A 463 17.74 8.11 1.96
CA PHE A 463 17.63 8.63 3.34
C PHE A 463 18.53 7.87 4.33
N ILE A 464 18.83 6.60 4.06
CA ILE A 464 19.75 5.77 4.83
C ILE A 464 21.20 6.14 4.49
N THR A 465 21.49 6.32 3.19
CA THR A 465 22.83 6.59 2.66
C THR A 465 22.90 7.86 1.77
N PRO A 466 22.63 9.07 2.33
CA PRO A 466 22.57 10.31 1.54
C PRO A 466 23.89 10.69 0.83
N SER A 467 25.06 10.25 1.30
CA SER A 467 26.37 10.56 0.66
C SER A 467 26.51 10.11 -0.81
N PHE A 468 25.70 9.12 -1.24
CA PHE A 468 25.65 8.69 -2.63
C PHE A 468 24.93 9.70 -3.53
N PHE A 469 23.98 10.45 -2.98
CA PHE A 469 22.99 11.25 -3.72
C PHE A 469 23.21 12.76 -3.59
N GLU A 470 23.54 13.26 -2.40
CA GLU A 470 23.52 14.70 -2.06
C GLU A 470 24.50 15.58 -2.86
N LYS A 471 25.54 14.97 -3.45
CA LYS A 471 26.53 15.64 -4.29
C LYS A 471 26.03 15.94 -5.71
N TYR A 472 24.85 15.45 -6.09
CA TYR A 472 24.24 15.66 -7.39
C TYR A 472 23.13 16.71 -7.30
N GLY A 473 23.08 17.62 -8.28
CA GLY A 473 22.00 18.58 -8.39
C GLY A 473 20.70 17.96 -8.89
N ALA A 474 19.59 18.64 -8.62
CA ALA A 474 18.26 18.30 -9.16
C ALA A 474 18.20 18.21 -10.70
N ARG A 475 19.21 18.74 -11.42
CA ARG A 475 19.33 18.62 -12.88
C ARG A 475 19.86 17.27 -13.34
N GLU A 476 20.64 16.58 -12.52
CA GLU A 476 21.15 15.25 -12.81
C GLU A 476 20.14 14.15 -12.48
N ASN A 477 19.13 14.45 -11.65
CA ASN A 477 18.03 13.57 -11.28
C ASN A 477 18.49 12.16 -10.84
N ILE A 478 19.44 12.13 -9.90
CA ILE A 478 19.89 10.90 -9.26
C ILE A 478 19.05 10.69 -8.00
N VAL A 479 18.14 9.72 -8.05
CA VAL A 479 17.05 9.56 -7.05
C VAL A 479 16.96 8.16 -6.43
N ASP A 480 17.63 7.18 -7.04
CA ASP A 480 17.56 5.75 -6.74
C ASP A 480 18.84 5.01 -7.20
N GLU A 481 18.96 3.71 -6.92
CA GLU A 481 20.12 2.91 -7.34
C GLU A 481 20.22 2.79 -8.87
N TRP A 482 19.10 2.73 -9.59
CA TRP A 482 19.05 2.70 -11.06
C TRP A 482 19.73 3.92 -11.69
N THR A 483 19.32 5.14 -11.32
CA THR A 483 19.86 6.40 -11.83
C THR A 483 21.31 6.61 -11.38
N LEU A 484 21.66 6.23 -10.15
CA LEU A 484 23.04 6.26 -9.66
C LEU A 484 23.95 5.35 -10.49
N CYS A 485 23.54 4.10 -10.72
CA CYS A 485 24.31 3.16 -11.52
C CYS A 485 24.42 3.59 -12.99
N THR A 486 23.35 4.20 -13.53
CA THR A 486 23.35 4.80 -14.89
C THR A 486 24.36 5.95 -14.99
N LYS A 487 24.46 6.78 -13.94
CA LYS A 487 25.35 7.94 -13.86
C LYS A 487 26.83 7.57 -13.67
N LEU A 488 27.11 6.51 -12.91
CA LEU A 488 28.47 6.01 -12.65
C LEU A 488 29.00 5.13 -13.79
N GLY A 489 28.14 4.31 -14.40
CA GLY A 489 28.53 3.29 -15.36
C GLY A 489 29.17 2.06 -14.71
N ALA A 490 28.93 0.87 -15.28
CA ALA A 490 29.16 -0.44 -14.66
C ALA A 490 30.49 -0.60 -13.88
N ALA A 491 31.61 -0.12 -14.42
CA ALA A 491 32.92 -0.23 -13.76
C ALA A 491 32.99 0.59 -12.46
N LYS A 492 32.54 1.86 -12.48
CA LYS A 492 32.55 2.71 -11.28
C LYS A 492 31.41 2.36 -10.33
N SER A 493 30.28 1.86 -10.84
CA SER A 493 29.23 1.25 -10.04
C SER A 493 29.77 0.05 -9.25
N LYS A 494 30.52 -0.88 -9.89
CA LYS A 494 31.15 -2.01 -9.18
C LYS A 494 32.07 -1.51 -8.07
N GLU A 495 33.03 -0.65 -8.38
CA GLU A 495 34.00 -0.12 -7.40
C GLU A 495 33.29 0.57 -6.21
N THR A 496 32.25 1.36 -6.50
CA THR A 496 31.53 2.19 -5.51
C THR A 496 30.61 1.35 -4.62
N LEU A 497 29.80 0.47 -5.21
CA LEU A 497 28.86 -0.38 -4.48
C LEU A 497 29.56 -1.53 -3.78
N GLU A 498 30.61 -2.11 -4.36
CA GLU A 498 31.33 -3.21 -3.70
C GLU A 498 32.03 -2.73 -2.41
N LYS A 499 32.60 -1.52 -2.41
CA LYS A 499 33.13 -0.90 -1.20
C LYS A 499 32.03 -0.73 -0.14
N HIS A 500 30.86 -0.23 -0.53
CA HIS A 500 29.70 -0.08 0.36
C HIS A 500 29.27 -1.42 0.99
N TYR A 501 29.09 -2.46 0.16
CA TYR A 501 28.71 -3.80 0.61
C TYR A 501 29.73 -4.40 1.58
N ALA A 502 31.02 -4.07 1.43
CA ALA A 502 32.08 -4.51 2.33
C ALA A 502 32.12 -3.75 3.67
N THR A 503 31.76 -2.46 3.71
CA THR A 503 32.01 -1.60 4.89
C THR A 503 30.79 -1.12 5.66
N PHE A 504 29.58 -1.08 5.07
CA PHE A 504 28.39 -0.51 5.74
C PHE A 504 27.80 -1.45 6.79
N ILE A 505 27.65 -2.74 6.47
CA ILE A 505 27.26 -3.80 7.40
C ILE A 505 28.41 -4.79 7.51
N THR A 506 28.84 -5.06 8.73
CA THR A 506 30.08 -5.78 9.04
C THR A 506 29.83 -6.94 10.01
N LYS A 507 30.87 -7.74 10.29
CA LYS A 507 30.83 -8.79 11.31
C LYS A 507 30.44 -8.23 12.69
N GLN A 508 30.98 -7.07 13.01
CA GLN A 508 30.71 -6.30 14.23
C GLN A 508 29.24 -5.87 14.30
N THR A 509 28.62 -5.52 13.17
CA THR A 509 27.17 -5.21 13.11
C THR A 509 26.33 -6.37 13.63
N PHE A 510 26.54 -7.60 13.16
CA PHE A 510 25.77 -8.76 13.62
C PHE A 510 26.01 -9.10 15.11
N SER A 511 27.23 -8.87 15.62
CA SER A 511 27.52 -9.02 17.05
C SER A 511 26.91 -7.91 17.92
N ALA A 512 26.79 -6.69 17.41
CA ALA A 512 26.08 -5.61 18.08
C ALA A 512 24.55 -5.83 18.07
N ILE A 513 23.99 -6.34 16.98
CA ILE A 513 22.58 -6.79 16.89
C ILE A 513 22.31 -7.87 17.95
N ARG A 514 23.18 -8.88 18.08
CA ARG A 514 23.09 -9.89 19.14
C ARG A 514 23.19 -9.28 20.55
N ALA A 515 24.10 -8.33 20.76
CA ALA A 515 24.27 -7.66 22.05
C ALA A 515 23.04 -6.82 22.45
N ALA A 516 22.35 -6.20 21.48
CA ALA A 516 21.04 -5.59 21.66
C ALA A 516 19.92 -6.62 21.93
N GLY A 517 20.19 -7.93 21.85
CA GLY A 517 19.26 -8.99 22.25
C GLY A 517 18.27 -9.41 21.16
N PHE A 518 18.43 -8.94 19.93
CA PHE A 518 17.62 -9.37 18.79
C PHE A 518 17.75 -10.88 18.53
N ASP A 519 16.75 -11.47 17.88
CA ASP A 519 16.74 -12.88 17.49
C ASP A 519 16.65 -13.13 15.98
N HIS A 520 16.20 -12.14 15.20
CA HIS A 520 16.16 -12.20 13.74
C HIS A 520 16.82 -10.99 13.08
N VAL A 521 17.30 -11.17 11.84
CA VAL A 521 17.71 -10.10 10.93
C VAL A 521 16.97 -10.25 9.60
N ARG A 522 16.33 -9.17 9.14
CA ARG A 522 15.75 -9.08 7.80
C ARG A 522 16.77 -8.40 6.88
N ILE A 523 17.07 -9.03 5.76
CA ILE A 523 18.13 -8.61 4.82
C ILE A 523 17.49 -8.24 3.47
N PRO A 524 17.21 -6.95 3.22
CA PRO A 524 16.74 -6.45 1.93
C PRO A 524 17.76 -6.65 0.81
N PHE A 525 17.29 -7.07 -0.37
CA PHE A 525 18.08 -7.07 -1.60
C PHE A 525 17.23 -6.88 -2.87
N GLY A 526 17.81 -6.25 -3.87
CA GLY A 526 17.25 -6.13 -5.21
C GLY A 526 17.50 -7.35 -6.10
N TYR A 527 16.68 -7.53 -7.13
CA TYR A 527 16.78 -8.67 -8.06
C TYR A 527 18.15 -8.80 -8.77
N TRP A 528 18.86 -7.68 -8.95
CA TRP A 528 20.19 -7.61 -9.56
C TRP A 528 21.30 -8.33 -8.76
N MET A 529 21.05 -8.64 -7.48
CA MET A 529 21.86 -9.58 -6.71
C MET A 529 21.93 -10.97 -7.37
N ILE A 530 20.89 -11.34 -8.14
CA ILE A 530 20.73 -12.66 -8.76
C ILE A 530 20.93 -12.60 -10.27
N GLU A 531 20.31 -11.64 -10.95
CA GLU A 531 20.35 -11.52 -12.41
C GLU A 531 19.97 -10.11 -12.86
N THR A 532 20.58 -9.63 -13.93
CA THR A 532 20.23 -8.36 -14.60
C THR A 532 19.71 -8.65 -16.01
N TYR A 533 18.82 -7.80 -16.51
CA TYR A 533 18.22 -7.91 -17.83
C TYR A 533 18.69 -6.79 -18.77
N ASP A 534 18.33 -6.88 -20.05
CA ASP A 534 18.75 -5.90 -21.05
C ASP A 534 18.38 -4.47 -20.65
N ASN A 535 19.35 -3.56 -20.72
CA ASN A 535 19.28 -2.15 -20.30
C ASN A 535 19.25 -1.89 -18.78
N ASP A 536 19.43 -2.90 -17.93
CA ASP A 536 19.67 -2.69 -16.50
C ASP A 536 21.05 -2.04 -16.28
N PRO A 537 21.17 -0.98 -15.45
CA PRO A 537 22.44 -0.34 -15.13
C PRO A 537 23.17 -1.01 -13.94
N TYR A 538 22.47 -1.88 -13.20
CA TYR A 538 22.91 -2.46 -11.93
C TYR A 538 24.16 -3.35 -12.04
N VAL A 539 24.85 -3.56 -10.91
CA VAL A 539 26.03 -4.42 -10.83
C VAL A 539 25.63 -5.86 -10.51
N ALA A 540 25.46 -6.67 -11.56
CA ALA A 540 25.03 -8.07 -11.45
C ALA A 540 25.89 -8.90 -10.48
N GLN A 541 25.24 -9.63 -9.57
CA GLN A 541 25.81 -10.66 -8.68
C GLN A 541 26.98 -10.23 -7.77
N VAL A 542 27.31 -8.95 -7.65
CA VAL A 542 28.37 -8.48 -6.72
C VAL A 542 27.88 -8.49 -5.28
N SER A 543 26.64 -8.06 -5.01
CA SER A 543 26.02 -8.14 -3.68
C SER A 543 25.84 -9.58 -3.17
N TRP A 544 25.76 -10.59 -4.07
CA TRP A 544 25.53 -12.00 -3.70
C TRP A 544 26.56 -12.56 -2.71
N ARG A 545 27.85 -12.27 -2.89
CA ARG A 545 28.87 -12.73 -1.92
C ARG A 545 28.72 -12.05 -0.57
N TYR A 546 28.40 -10.76 -0.53
CA TYR A 546 28.20 -10.01 0.72
C TYR A 546 26.93 -10.46 1.45
N PHE A 547 25.85 -10.76 0.73
CA PHE A 547 24.63 -11.41 1.26
C PHE A 547 24.94 -12.73 1.94
N LEU A 548 25.64 -13.64 1.25
CA LEU A 548 26.06 -14.92 1.81
C LEU A 548 26.97 -14.75 3.04
N ARG A 549 27.87 -13.75 3.03
CA ARG A 549 28.70 -13.41 4.20
C ARG A 549 27.87 -12.91 5.38
N GLY A 550 26.85 -12.09 5.13
CA GLY A 550 25.89 -11.64 6.15
C GLY A 550 25.10 -12.80 6.77
N ILE A 551 24.69 -13.79 5.95
CA ILE A 551 24.04 -15.02 6.44
C ILE A 551 25.00 -15.82 7.33
N GLU A 552 26.28 -15.95 6.99
CA GLU A 552 27.28 -16.58 7.86
C GLU A 552 27.53 -15.78 9.15
N TYR A 553 27.52 -14.44 9.10
CA TYR A 553 27.60 -13.58 10.30
C TYR A 553 26.37 -13.68 11.20
N ALA A 554 25.17 -13.87 10.64
CA ALA A 554 23.96 -14.16 11.40
C ALA A 554 24.10 -15.51 12.13
N ARG A 555 24.56 -16.57 11.45
CA ARG A 555 24.82 -17.88 12.07
C ARG A 555 25.82 -17.79 13.23
N GLN A 556 26.94 -17.12 13.00
CA GLN A 556 27.99 -16.91 14.02
C GLN A 556 27.50 -16.17 15.28
N ASN A 557 26.36 -15.47 15.18
CA ASN A 557 25.73 -14.76 16.28
C ASN A 557 24.42 -15.41 16.78
N GLY A 558 24.04 -16.59 16.24
CA GLY A 558 22.81 -17.29 16.63
C GLY A 558 21.52 -16.60 16.17
N LEU A 559 21.63 -15.66 15.24
CA LEU A 559 20.51 -14.88 14.70
C LEU A 559 19.88 -15.62 13.52
N ARG A 560 18.55 -15.67 13.47
CA ARG A 560 17.79 -16.23 12.34
C ARG A 560 17.60 -15.17 11.25
N VAL A 561 17.40 -15.61 10.01
CA VAL A 561 17.37 -14.75 8.83
C VAL A 561 16.00 -14.76 8.16
N ASN A 562 15.52 -13.56 7.85
CA ASN A 562 14.46 -13.31 6.88
C ASN A 562 15.10 -12.80 5.57
N LEU A 563 14.96 -13.55 4.48
CA LEU A 563 15.34 -13.09 3.14
C LEU A 563 14.28 -12.10 2.66
N ASP A 564 14.66 -10.88 2.30
CA ASP A 564 13.71 -9.86 1.87
C ASP A 564 13.94 -9.42 0.43
N MET A 565 13.02 -9.84 -0.43
CA MET A 565 13.05 -9.68 -1.87
C MET A 565 12.48 -8.30 -2.22
N HIS A 566 13.33 -7.29 -2.04
CA HIS A 566 12.93 -5.90 -1.82
C HIS A 566 12.71 -5.09 -3.10
N GLY A 567 13.39 -5.43 -4.19
CA GLY A 567 13.21 -4.81 -5.51
C GLY A 567 12.92 -5.85 -6.59
N ALA A 568 11.71 -5.85 -7.14
CA ALA A 568 11.30 -6.77 -8.21
C ALA A 568 11.65 -6.22 -9.62
N PRO A 569 11.82 -7.07 -10.65
CA PRO A 569 12.00 -6.63 -12.02
C PRO A 569 10.89 -5.68 -12.47
N GLY A 570 11.26 -4.48 -12.91
CA GLY A 570 10.30 -3.43 -13.31
C GLY A 570 9.70 -2.60 -12.17
N SER A 571 10.07 -2.83 -10.90
CA SER A 571 9.47 -2.27 -9.68
C SER A 571 8.01 -2.69 -9.44
N GLN A 572 7.71 -2.98 -8.17
CA GLN A 572 6.39 -3.36 -7.66
C GLN A 572 5.61 -2.20 -6.99
N ASN A 573 6.24 -1.05 -6.77
CA ASN A 573 5.64 0.09 -6.06
C ASN A 573 6.01 1.48 -6.61
N GLY A 574 7.02 1.59 -7.49
CA GLY A 574 7.43 2.85 -8.10
C GLY A 574 8.22 3.77 -7.15
N TRP A 575 8.66 3.26 -6.00
CA TRP A 575 9.40 4.00 -4.98
C TRP A 575 10.90 3.70 -5.05
N ASN A 576 11.75 4.65 -4.63
CA ASN A 576 13.21 4.58 -4.83
C ASN A 576 13.89 3.34 -4.23
N HIS A 577 13.47 2.90 -3.04
CA HIS A 577 13.96 1.71 -2.35
C HIS A 577 13.62 0.39 -3.07
N SER A 578 12.72 0.35 -4.07
CA SER A 578 12.61 -0.81 -4.98
C SER A 578 13.78 -0.92 -5.99
N GLY A 579 14.76 -0.02 -5.90
CA GLY A 579 15.88 0.20 -6.82
C GLY A 579 15.58 1.20 -7.92
N ARG A 580 14.29 1.40 -8.26
CA ARG A 580 13.85 2.22 -9.39
C ARG A 580 12.53 2.95 -9.10
N GLN A 581 12.62 4.26 -8.93
CA GLN A 581 11.48 5.16 -8.77
C GLN A 581 10.74 5.36 -10.12
N GLY A 582 9.41 5.54 -10.08
CA GLY A 582 8.58 5.87 -11.23
C GLY A 582 7.52 4.83 -11.58
N VAL A 583 7.46 4.40 -12.85
CA VAL A 583 6.38 3.54 -13.35
C VAL A 583 6.54 2.11 -12.84
N ILE A 584 5.49 1.58 -12.19
CA ILE A 584 5.36 0.19 -11.79
C ILE A 584 5.22 -0.70 -13.04
N GLY A 585 6.24 -1.51 -13.31
CA GLY A 585 6.33 -2.42 -14.46
C GLY A 585 6.28 -3.90 -14.09
N TRP A 586 6.16 -4.25 -12.81
CA TRP A 586 5.86 -5.61 -12.34
C TRP A 586 4.35 -5.85 -12.38
N LEU A 587 3.90 -6.94 -13.03
CA LEU A 587 2.47 -7.27 -13.24
C LEU A 587 1.63 -6.20 -13.99
N ASN A 588 2.24 -5.12 -14.46
CA ASN A 588 1.58 -4.00 -15.13
C ASN A 588 2.37 -3.55 -16.38
N GLY A 589 1.72 -2.84 -17.31
CA GLY A 589 2.30 -2.43 -18.59
C GLY A 589 2.55 -3.58 -19.58
N THR A 590 3.24 -3.28 -20.68
CA THR A 590 3.52 -4.25 -21.77
C THR A 590 4.38 -5.42 -21.33
N ASP A 591 5.29 -5.19 -20.38
CA ASP A 591 6.28 -6.16 -19.91
C ASP A 591 5.88 -6.79 -18.56
N GLY A 592 4.67 -6.51 -18.05
CA GLY A 592 4.21 -6.93 -16.72
C GLY A 592 4.26 -8.45 -16.51
N ASP A 593 3.77 -9.23 -17.47
CA ASP A 593 3.86 -10.71 -17.46
C ASP A 593 5.32 -11.18 -17.57
N THR A 594 6.15 -10.54 -18.40
CA THR A 594 7.57 -10.87 -18.56
C THR A 594 8.33 -10.66 -17.25
N ASN A 595 8.09 -9.53 -16.58
CA ASN A 595 8.67 -9.20 -15.29
C ASN A 595 8.17 -10.10 -14.16
N ALA A 596 6.90 -10.49 -14.19
CA ALA A 596 6.33 -11.46 -13.27
C ALA A 596 6.96 -12.87 -13.42
N GLN A 597 7.28 -13.29 -14.65
CA GLN A 597 7.97 -14.55 -14.92
C GLN A 597 9.47 -14.48 -14.60
N ARG A 598 10.15 -13.35 -14.85
CA ARG A 598 11.51 -13.07 -14.37
C ARG A 598 11.58 -13.25 -12.84
N TRP A 599 10.60 -12.70 -12.11
CA TRP A 599 10.57 -12.80 -10.65
C TRP A 599 10.34 -14.23 -10.15
N LEU A 600 9.47 -15.02 -10.81
CA LEU A 600 9.32 -16.46 -10.53
C LEU A 600 10.60 -17.26 -10.84
N SER A 601 11.34 -16.92 -11.90
CA SER A 601 12.64 -17.51 -12.22
C SER A 601 13.69 -17.21 -11.14
N ILE A 602 13.76 -15.98 -10.66
CA ILE A 602 14.65 -15.58 -9.56
C ILE A 602 14.29 -16.29 -8.25
N HIS A 603 12.99 -16.40 -7.94
CA HIS A 603 12.54 -17.21 -6.80
C HIS A 603 12.97 -18.67 -6.91
N HIS A 604 12.87 -19.29 -8.09
CA HIS A 604 13.32 -20.68 -8.30
C HIS A 604 14.84 -20.86 -8.08
N LYS A 605 15.65 -19.91 -8.57
CA LYS A 605 17.11 -19.91 -8.32
C LYS A 605 17.41 -19.83 -6.82
N LEU A 606 16.72 -18.94 -6.11
CA LEU A 606 16.85 -18.72 -4.67
C LEU A 606 16.32 -19.89 -3.83
N SER A 607 15.14 -20.44 -4.14
CA SER A 607 14.51 -21.55 -3.41
C SER A 607 15.35 -22.82 -3.52
N VAL A 608 15.81 -23.17 -4.72
CA VAL A 608 16.71 -24.32 -4.93
C VAL A 608 18.02 -24.12 -4.15
N PHE A 609 18.59 -22.92 -4.15
CA PHE A 609 19.79 -22.62 -3.35
C PHE A 609 19.54 -22.73 -1.83
N PHE A 610 18.45 -22.15 -1.31
CA PHE A 610 18.15 -22.15 0.14
C PHE A 610 17.48 -23.43 0.64
N SER A 611 17.12 -24.37 -0.25
CA SER A 611 16.69 -25.73 0.11
C SER A 611 17.81 -26.57 0.75
N GLN A 612 19.07 -26.18 0.57
CA GLN A 612 20.24 -26.91 1.06
C GLN A 612 20.22 -27.07 2.60
N PRO A 613 20.59 -28.23 3.16
CA PRO A 613 20.52 -28.51 4.60
C PRO A 613 21.14 -27.44 5.51
N ARG A 614 22.23 -26.79 5.08
CA ARG A 614 22.91 -25.73 5.84
C ARG A 614 22.00 -24.54 6.19
N TYR A 615 21.00 -24.23 5.39
CA TYR A 615 20.16 -23.04 5.59
C TYR A 615 18.87 -23.33 6.37
N LYS A 616 18.45 -24.59 6.47
CA LYS A 616 17.16 -25.00 7.07
C LYS A 616 16.90 -24.45 8.49
N ASN A 617 17.95 -24.32 9.28
CA ASN A 617 17.90 -23.87 10.68
C ASN A 617 18.05 -22.34 10.84
N LEU A 618 18.51 -21.68 9.79
CA LEU A 618 19.00 -20.30 9.80
C LEU A 618 18.08 -19.37 9.00
N VAL A 619 17.80 -19.75 7.75
CA VAL A 619 16.84 -19.09 6.87
C VAL A 619 15.46 -19.65 7.14
N THR A 620 14.88 -19.19 8.24
CA THR A 620 13.57 -19.65 8.73
C THR A 620 12.42 -18.81 8.19
N MET A 621 12.72 -17.67 7.56
CA MET A 621 11.78 -16.74 6.94
C MET A 621 12.26 -16.38 5.52
N TYR A 622 11.33 -16.33 4.57
CA TYR A 622 11.60 -16.13 3.14
C TYR A 622 10.49 -15.25 2.54
N GLY A 623 10.83 -14.02 2.13
CA GLY A 623 9.92 -13.08 1.47
C GLY A 623 9.57 -13.45 0.04
N LEU A 624 8.45 -12.91 -0.45
CA LEU A 624 8.01 -13.05 -1.84
C LEU A 624 8.13 -11.74 -2.63
N VAL A 625 7.76 -10.62 -2.02
CA VAL A 625 7.91 -9.28 -2.60
C VAL A 625 7.68 -8.26 -1.48
N ASN A 626 8.57 -7.28 -1.36
CA ASN A 626 8.35 -6.16 -0.44
C ASN A 626 7.28 -5.21 -1.00
N GLU A 627 6.37 -4.74 -0.15
CA GLU A 627 5.42 -3.64 -0.44
C GLU A 627 4.83 -3.59 -1.87
N PRO A 628 4.16 -4.65 -2.37
CA PRO A 628 3.50 -4.59 -3.68
C PRO A 628 2.34 -3.58 -3.64
N ARG A 629 2.40 -2.47 -4.41
CA ARG A 629 1.44 -1.35 -4.30
C ARG A 629 0.07 -1.71 -4.92
N MET A 630 -0.77 -2.45 -4.19
CA MET A 630 -2.05 -3.00 -4.69
C MET A 630 -3.20 -1.97 -4.82
N VAL A 631 -2.89 -0.67 -4.70
CA VAL A 631 -3.77 0.41 -5.18
C VAL A 631 -3.55 0.76 -6.66
N ASP A 632 -2.34 0.52 -7.18
CA ASP A 632 -2.01 0.70 -8.61
C ASP A 632 -2.01 -0.63 -9.39
N LEU A 633 -1.90 -1.75 -8.68
CA LEU A 633 -1.87 -3.11 -9.22
C LEU A 633 -3.20 -3.82 -8.95
N ASP A 634 -3.72 -4.57 -9.93
CA ASP A 634 -4.87 -5.46 -9.72
C ASP A 634 -4.55 -6.47 -8.61
N THR A 635 -5.17 -6.27 -7.44
CA THR A 635 -5.09 -7.14 -6.27
C THR A 635 -5.32 -8.60 -6.64
N SER A 636 -6.25 -8.88 -7.56
CA SER A 636 -6.56 -10.24 -7.99
C SER A 636 -5.40 -10.89 -8.76
N THR A 637 -4.63 -10.10 -9.51
CA THR A 637 -3.45 -10.56 -10.27
C THR A 637 -2.22 -10.71 -9.37
N VAL A 638 -2.04 -9.80 -8.40
CA VAL A 638 -0.99 -9.96 -7.36
C VAL A 638 -1.23 -11.23 -6.53
N VAL A 639 -2.45 -11.45 -6.01
CA VAL A 639 -2.78 -12.66 -5.24
C VAL A 639 -2.61 -13.95 -6.06
N LYS A 640 -2.98 -13.94 -7.36
CA LYS A 640 -2.71 -15.06 -8.28
C LYS A 640 -1.21 -15.30 -8.47
N TRP A 641 -0.39 -14.25 -8.56
CA TRP A 641 1.06 -14.36 -8.68
C TRP A 641 1.67 -14.92 -7.38
N THR A 642 1.27 -14.40 -6.22
CA THR A 642 1.70 -14.87 -4.89
C THR A 642 1.41 -16.36 -4.72
N GLN A 643 0.22 -16.84 -5.14
CA GLN A 643 -0.09 -18.27 -5.11
C GLN A 643 0.80 -19.11 -6.06
N LYS A 644 1.21 -18.60 -7.23
CA LYS A 644 2.18 -19.27 -8.12
C LYS A 644 3.55 -19.38 -7.44
N ALA A 645 4.06 -18.28 -6.89
CA ALA A 645 5.33 -18.22 -6.19
C ALA A 645 5.36 -19.21 -5.01
N ILE A 646 4.35 -19.19 -4.13
CA ILE A 646 4.21 -20.16 -3.03
C ILE A 646 4.26 -21.60 -3.54
N THR A 647 3.52 -21.91 -4.61
CA THR A 647 3.46 -23.27 -5.17
C THR A 647 4.82 -23.74 -5.68
N GLN A 648 5.56 -22.87 -6.37
CA GLN A 648 6.89 -23.16 -6.89
C GLN A 648 7.92 -23.33 -5.77
N ILE A 649 8.00 -22.36 -4.85
CA ILE A 649 8.98 -22.36 -3.75
C ILE A 649 8.78 -23.56 -2.81
N ARG A 650 7.53 -24.04 -2.63
CA ARG A 650 7.23 -25.28 -1.91
C ARG A 650 7.59 -26.55 -2.68
N ALA A 651 7.49 -26.56 -4.02
CA ALA A 651 7.98 -27.65 -4.85
C ALA A 651 9.52 -27.75 -4.83
N ASP A 652 10.20 -26.60 -4.70
CA ASP A 652 11.65 -26.48 -4.49
C ASP A 652 12.10 -26.83 -3.04
N ASN A 653 11.24 -27.48 -2.25
CA ASN A 653 11.50 -28.00 -0.90
C ASN A 653 11.80 -26.96 0.20
N ILE A 654 11.52 -25.66 0.00
CA ILE A 654 11.64 -24.66 1.08
C ILE A 654 10.59 -24.94 2.17
N THR A 655 11.07 -25.16 3.40
CA THR A 655 10.23 -25.41 4.59
C THR A 655 10.02 -24.19 5.49
N ALA A 656 10.74 -23.09 5.21
CA ALA A 656 10.66 -21.81 5.90
C ALA A 656 9.24 -21.21 5.91
N ILE A 657 9.00 -20.26 6.81
CA ILE A 657 7.81 -19.40 6.72
C ILE A 657 7.95 -18.51 5.49
N LEU A 658 6.94 -18.54 4.60
CA LEU A 658 6.86 -17.61 3.48
C LEU A 658 6.19 -16.33 3.95
N ILE A 659 6.72 -15.20 3.51
CA ILE A 659 6.31 -13.87 3.94
C ILE A 659 5.86 -13.06 2.72
N PHE A 660 4.73 -12.36 2.85
CA PHE A 660 4.17 -11.53 1.78
C PHE A 660 3.59 -10.24 2.38
N GLY A 661 3.89 -9.09 1.76
CA GLY A 661 3.34 -7.82 2.21
C GLY A 661 1.83 -7.73 2.00
N ASP A 662 1.15 -7.00 2.89
CA ASP A 662 -0.30 -6.73 2.82
C ASP A 662 -0.72 -5.88 1.61
N GLY A 663 0.27 -5.31 0.90
CA GLY A 663 0.09 -4.49 -0.28
C GLY A 663 -0.78 -3.26 -0.05
N PHE A 664 -0.82 -2.76 1.19
CA PHE A 664 -1.62 -1.61 1.63
C PHE A 664 -3.13 -1.80 1.48
N LEU A 665 -3.60 -3.04 1.30
CA LEU A 665 -5.01 -3.38 1.10
C LEU A 665 -5.88 -3.14 2.35
N GLY A 666 -5.25 -3.01 3.52
CA GLY A 666 -5.92 -2.92 4.82
C GLY A 666 -6.23 -4.31 5.38
N LEU A 667 -5.81 -4.57 6.62
CA LEU A 667 -5.62 -5.93 7.14
C LEU A 667 -6.88 -6.81 7.21
N ASP A 668 -8.04 -6.21 7.39
CA ASP A 668 -9.33 -6.93 7.44
C ASP A 668 -9.65 -7.60 6.09
N ASN A 669 -9.21 -7.00 4.97
CA ASN A 669 -9.47 -7.49 3.61
C ASN A 669 -8.66 -8.75 3.25
N TRP A 670 -7.67 -9.12 4.08
CA TRP A 670 -6.93 -10.37 3.96
C TRP A 670 -7.65 -11.58 4.59
N GLN A 671 -8.83 -11.39 5.20
CA GLN A 671 -9.65 -12.51 5.66
C GLN A 671 -9.99 -13.49 4.52
N GLY A 672 -9.76 -14.78 4.75
CA GLY A 672 -10.02 -15.85 3.78
C GLY A 672 -9.01 -15.95 2.63
N GLN A 673 -8.21 -14.91 2.38
CA GLN A 673 -7.21 -14.89 1.33
C GLN A 673 -6.05 -15.82 1.68
N LEU A 674 -5.60 -16.62 0.70
CA LEU A 674 -4.45 -17.53 0.80
C LEU A 674 -4.43 -18.54 1.99
N GLN A 675 -5.47 -18.62 2.82
CA GLN A 675 -5.53 -19.41 4.07
C GLN A 675 -5.33 -20.94 3.90
N ASN A 676 -5.42 -21.46 2.67
CA ASN A 676 -5.11 -22.87 2.37
C ASN A 676 -3.60 -23.18 2.34
N ASN A 677 -2.72 -22.17 2.36
CA ASN A 677 -1.27 -22.32 2.31
C ASN A 677 -0.69 -22.49 3.73
N LYS A 678 0.24 -23.44 3.90
CA LYS A 678 0.92 -23.68 5.18
C LYS A 678 2.17 -22.83 5.35
N ASN A 679 2.44 -22.44 6.59
CA ASN A 679 3.59 -21.62 7.02
C ASN A 679 3.70 -20.36 6.16
N LEU A 680 2.61 -19.59 6.09
CA LEU A 680 2.50 -18.31 5.41
C LEU A 680 2.21 -17.22 6.46
N LEU A 681 2.86 -16.07 6.34
CA LEU A 681 2.82 -14.96 7.29
C LEU A 681 2.59 -13.66 6.53
N LEU A 682 1.57 -12.90 6.93
CA LEU A 682 1.30 -11.56 6.43
C LEU A 682 2.30 -10.59 7.04
N ASP A 683 2.97 -9.81 6.18
CA ASP A 683 3.83 -8.71 6.59
C ASP A 683 3.12 -7.36 6.46
N VAL A 684 3.31 -6.49 7.45
CA VAL A 684 2.60 -5.21 7.57
C VAL A 684 3.58 -4.13 8.00
N HIS A 685 3.68 -3.05 7.25
CA HIS A 685 4.56 -1.95 7.60
C HIS A 685 3.76 -0.83 8.28
N GLN A 686 4.31 -0.22 9.32
CA GLN A 686 3.57 0.68 10.20
C GLN A 686 4.36 1.95 10.50
N TYR A 687 3.85 3.07 9.96
CA TYR A 687 4.41 4.41 10.13
C TYR A 687 3.25 5.40 10.33
N VAL A 688 3.47 6.48 11.08
CA VAL A 688 2.48 7.58 11.23
C VAL A 688 2.74 8.77 10.30
N ILE A 689 3.84 8.76 9.53
CA ILE A 689 4.36 9.99 8.90
C ILE A 689 3.95 10.21 7.44
N PHE A 690 3.59 9.16 6.71
CA PHE A 690 3.28 9.24 5.27
C PHE A 690 1.81 9.58 4.97
N ASN A 691 0.95 9.44 5.97
CA ASN A 691 -0.47 9.79 5.97
C ASN A 691 -0.68 11.11 6.72
N ILE A 692 -1.36 12.09 6.11
CA ILE A 692 -1.52 13.43 6.69
C ILE A 692 -2.36 13.47 7.99
N ASP A 693 -3.37 12.61 8.12
CA ASP A 693 -4.22 12.54 9.33
C ASP A 693 -3.45 11.95 10.52
N GLN A 694 -2.49 11.04 10.26
CA GLN A 694 -1.62 10.44 11.27
C GLN A 694 -0.43 11.33 11.64
N LEU A 695 0.15 12.03 10.66
CA LEU A 695 1.26 12.97 10.85
C LEU A 695 0.84 14.16 11.73
N SER A 696 -0.40 14.63 11.53
CA SER A 696 -1.03 15.74 12.26
C SER A 696 -1.56 15.37 13.65
N LEU A 697 -1.39 14.13 14.12
CA LEU A 697 -1.71 13.74 15.50
C LEU A 697 -0.72 14.38 16.48
N SER A 698 -1.23 14.80 17.64
CA SER A 698 -0.38 15.25 18.75
C SER A 698 0.55 14.13 19.24
N HIS A 699 1.63 14.45 19.94
CA HIS A 699 2.52 13.44 20.54
C HIS A 699 1.74 12.44 21.43
N THR A 700 0.82 12.93 22.25
CA THR A 700 -0.02 12.09 23.11
C THR A 700 -1.01 11.25 22.30
N ASP A 701 -1.58 11.78 21.21
CA ASP A 701 -2.45 11.01 20.31
C ASP A 701 -1.69 9.95 19.51
N LYS A 702 -0.45 10.22 19.06
CA LYS A 702 0.44 9.23 18.43
C LYS A 702 0.74 8.07 19.39
N LEU A 703 1.05 8.39 20.65
CA LEU A 703 1.31 7.39 21.69
C LEU A 703 0.07 6.54 22.02
N ASN A 704 -1.11 7.16 22.13
CA ASN A 704 -2.39 6.49 22.30
C ASN A 704 -2.76 5.63 21.08
N PHE A 705 -2.52 6.12 19.86
CA PHE A 705 -2.74 5.40 18.60
C PHE A 705 -1.92 4.11 18.54
N ALA A 706 -0.64 4.16 18.90
CA ALA A 706 0.19 2.95 19.01
C ALA A 706 -0.38 1.99 20.07
N CYS A 707 -0.54 2.45 21.31
CA CYS A 707 -0.98 1.62 22.42
C CYS A 707 -2.37 0.99 22.25
N LYS A 708 -3.29 1.64 21.53
CA LYS A 708 -4.69 1.20 21.40
C LYS A 708 -5.04 0.77 19.99
N ALA A 709 -4.84 1.61 18.97
CA ALA A 709 -5.27 1.31 17.60
C ALA A 709 -4.40 0.22 16.97
N TRP A 710 -3.07 0.34 17.02
CA TRP A 710 -2.17 -0.69 16.49
C TRP A 710 -2.27 -2.00 17.26
N THR A 711 -2.35 -1.99 18.60
CA THR A 711 -2.60 -3.21 19.39
C THR A 711 -3.87 -3.95 18.94
N GLN A 712 -4.99 -3.23 18.75
CA GLN A 712 -6.23 -3.85 18.29
C GLN A 712 -6.15 -4.28 16.82
N GLN A 713 -5.46 -3.55 15.96
CA GLN A 713 -5.23 -3.95 14.56
C GLN A 713 -4.39 -5.23 14.47
N SER A 714 -3.30 -5.34 15.24
CA SER A 714 -2.46 -6.54 15.31
C SER A 714 -3.24 -7.76 15.82
N LEU A 715 -4.07 -7.59 16.85
CA LEU A 715 -4.97 -8.66 17.34
C LEU A 715 -6.01 -9.08 16.28
N ARG A 716 -6.68 -8.13 15.63
CA ARG A 716 -7.71 -8.40 14.64
C ARG A 716 -7.16 -9.07 13.38
N SER A 717 -5.98 -8.68 12.93
CA SER A 717 -5.34 -9.38 11.81
C SER A 717 -4.88 -10.79 12.19
N SER A 718 -4.43 -10.97 13.44
CA SER A 718 -3.95 -12.26 13.98
C SER A 718 -5.03 -13.34 14.14
N ASP A 719 -6.32 -12.99 14.21
CA ASP A 719 -7.44 -13.95 14.20
C ASP A 719 -8.00 -14.12 12.78
N THR A 720 -8.04 -15.37 12.28
CA THR A 720 -8.60 -15.73 10.97
C THR A 720 -10.10 -15.41 10.83
N LYS A 721 -10.79 -15.15 11.95
CA LYS A 721 -12.19 -14.68 12.01
C LYS A 721 -12.36 -13.18 11.77
N THR A 722 -11.29 -12.39 11.80
CA THR A 722 -11.36 -10.93 11.56
C THR A 722 -10.35 -10.39 10.56
N GLY A 723 -9.29 -11.15 10.26
CA GLY A 723 -8.29 -10.83 9.25
C GLY A 723 -7.61 -12.10 8.73
N PHE A 724 -6.34 -12.00 8.36
CA PHE A 724 -5.60 -13.09 7.71
C PHE A 724 -5.39 -14.32 8.59
N GLY A 725 -4.98 -14.12 9.85
CA GLY A 725 -4.26 -15.10 10.65
C GLY A 725 -2.82 -14.63 10.92
N PRO A 726 -1.78 -15.49 10.83
CA PRO A 726 -0.39 -15.14 11.15
C PRO A 726 0.06 -13.78 10.57
N THR A 727 0.31 -12.79 11.43
CA THR A 727 0.62 -11.40 11.05
C THR A 727 1.75 -10.82 11.90
N MET A 728 2.69 -10.14 11.25
CA MET A 728 3.90 -9.53 11.83
C MET A 728 4.07 -8.09 11.33
N CYS A 729 4.84 -7.26 12.05
CA CYS A 729 5.24 -5.94 11.55
C CYS A 729 6.70 -5.90 11.08
N GLY A 730 6.97 -6.11 9.79
CA GLY A 730 8.31 -6.22 9.20
C GLY A 730 9.09 -4.91 9.07
N GLU A 731 8.40 -3.77 9.15
CA GLU A 731 9.02 -2.44 9.20
C GLU A 731 8.20 -1.46 10.03
N TRP A 732 8.90 -0.77 10.92
CA TRP A 732 8.43 0.37 11.71
C TRP A 732 9.62 1.19 12.22
N SER A 733 9.39 2.44 12.61
CA SER A 733 10.35 3.29 13.31
C SER A 733 9.64 4.20 14.32
N GLN A 734 10.37 4.84 15.24
CA GLN A 734 9.82 5.83 16.16
C GLN A 734 9.77 7.25 15.59
N ALA A 735 10.08 7.43 14.29
CA ALA A 735 10.01 8.73 13.64
C ALA A 735 8.58 9.27 13.62
N ASP A 736 8.38 10.48 14.14
CA ASP A 736 7.07 11.09 14.31
C ASP A 736 6.76 12.20 13.28
N THR A 737 7.75 12.52 12.43
CA THR A 737 7.70 13.53 11.35
C THR A 737 8.28 12.98 10.04
N ASP A 738 7.83 13.49 8.89
CA ASP A 738 8.42 13.16 7.57
C ASP A 738 9.61 14.07 7.21
N CYS A 739 10.36 14.51 8.23
CA CYS A 739 11.42 15.52 8.12
C CYS A 739 12.80 15.00 7.69
N THR A 740 13.05 13.69 7.80
CA THR A 740 14.36 13.10 7.51
C THR A 740 14.77 13.33 6.06
N GLN A 741 16.03 13.76 5.83
CA GLN A 741 16.58 14.03 4.51
C GLN A 741 16.29 12.89 3.52
N TYR A 742 15.59 13.20 2.42
CA TYR A 742 15.20 12.27 1.35
C TYR A 742 14.25 11.10 1.73
N ILE A 743 13.61 11.11 2.91
CA ILE A 743 12.59 10.10 3.27
C ILE A 743 11.42 10.09 2.26
N ASN A 744 11.13 11.24 1.66
CA ASN A 744 10.12 11.46 0.63
C ASN A 744 10.64 11.36 -0.81
N ASN A 745 11.79 10.69 -1.04
CA ASN A 745 12.62 10.71 -2.25
C ASN A 745 13.54 11.96 -2.37
N VAL A 746 14.52 11.87 -3.28
CA VAL A 746 15.53 12.92 -3.50
C VAL A 746 14.94 14.11 -4.28
N ASN A 747 15.25 15.33 -3.85
CA ASN A 747 14.69 16.60 -4.35
C ASN A 747 13.20 16.83 -4.01
N THR A 748 12.61 16.01 -3.14
CA THR A 748 11.23 16.17 -2.65
C THR A 748 11.21 16.76 -1.23
N GLY A 749 10.25 17.65 -0.95
CA GLY A 749 10.05 18.26 0.37
C GLY A 749 9.23 17.38 1.33
N THR A 750 8.66 18.01 2.36
CA THR A 750 7.99 17.36 3.49
C THR A 750 6.51 17.75 3.57
N ARG A 751 5.65 16.83 4.05
CA ARG A 751 4.25 17.12 4.37
C ARG A 751 4.22 18.02 5.62
N TRP A 752 5.10 17.78 6.59
CA TRP A 752 5.27 18.55 7.81
C TRP A 752 5.33 20.07 7.53
N GLU A 753 6.22 20.50 6.65
CA GLU A 753 6.43 21.92 6.30
C GLU A 753 5.52 22.42 5.17
N GLY A 754 4.76 21.54 4.53
CA GLY A 754 3.98 21.88 3.34
C GLY A 754 4.85 22.14 2.10
N THR A 755 5.98 21.44 1.99
CA THR A 755 6.94 21.56 0.87
C THR A 755 6.95 20.34 -0.05
N TYR A 756 6.16 19.29 0.26
CA TYR A 756 6.00 18.08 -0.55
C TYR A 756 5.29 18.37 -1.88
N ASN A 757 6.08 18.63 -2.92
CA ASN A 757 5.62 18.92 -4.27
C ASN A 757 5.91 17.74 -5.20
N THR A 758 4.85 17.11 -5.72
CA THR A 758 4.91 15.98 -6.67
C THR A 758 4.86 16.42 -8.13
N GLY A 759 4.67 17.73 -8.38
CA GLY A 759 4.32 18.27 -9.70
C GLY A 759 2.84 18.09 -10.08
N ASN A 760 2.06 17.33 -9.30
CA ASN A 760 0.62 17.17 -9.48
C ASN A 760 -0.16 17.83 -8.33
N ALA A 761 -1.09 18.73 -8.64
CA ALA A 761 -1.93 19.42 -7.67
C ALA A 761 -2.86 18.50 -6.86
N SER A 762 -3.17 17.29 -7.34
CA SER A 762 -3.96 16.31 -6.59
C SER A 762 -3.15 15.41 -5.67
N THR A 763 -1.82 15.53 -5.63
CA THR A 763 -0.96 14.72 -4.75
C THR A 763 0.14 15.53 -4.03
N SER A 764 0.31 16.81 -4.36
CA SER A 764 1.22 17.72 -3.67
C SER A 764 0.60 18.28 -2.39
N ILE A 765 1.32 18.22 -1.28
CA ILE A 765 0.92 18.76 0.03
C ILE A 765 1.65 20.09 0.24
N LEU A 766 1.08 21.16 -0.31
CA LEU A 766 1.64 22.52 -0.31
C LEU A 766 1.12 23.40 0.84
N LYS A 767 0.81 22.77 1.98
CA LYS A 767 0.41 23.39 3.25
C LYS A 767 0.95 22.56 4.41
N PRO A 768 1.41 23.16 5.51
CA PRO A 768 1.95 22.43 6.65
C PRO A 768 0.97 21.41 7.27
N GLN A 769 1.50 20.22 7.59
CA GLN A 769 0.78 19.10 8.21
C GLN A 769 1.42 18.63 9.53
N CYS A 770 2.17 19.50 10.22
CA CYS A 770 2.31 19.34 11.67
C CYS A 770 0.98 19.69 12.37
N PRO A 771 0.72 19.21 13.59
CA PRO A 771 -0.53 19.45 14.32
C PRO A 771 -0.97 20.93 14.44
N ALA A 772 -0.04 21.89 14.37
CA ALA A 772 -0.37 23.33 14.36
C ALA A 772 -0.93 23.84 13.01
N HIS A 773 -0.70 23.13 11.89
CA HIS A 773 -1.17 23.44 10.54
C HIS A 773 -0.86 24.86 10.00
N ASP A 774 0.19 25.51 10.53
CA ASP A 774 0.57 26.88 10.16
C ASP A 774 2.08 27.01 9.86
N SER A 775 2.55 28.24 9.63
CA SER A 775 3.95 28.54 9.33
C SER A 775 4.92 28.33 10.50
N SER A 776 4.47 27.79 11.63
CA SER A 776 5.31 27.33 12.75
C SER A 776 5.62 25.83 12.68
N CYS A 777 5.30 25.13 11.58
CA CYS A 777 5.86 23.81 11.28
C CYS A 777 7.22 23.93 10.55
N SER A 778 8.25 23.24 11.03
CA SER A 778 9.57 23.13 10.40
C SER A 778 10.29 21.86 10.84
N CYS A 779 11.22 21.40 10.03
CA CYS A 779 12.02 20.21 10.26
C CYS A 779 13.34 20.43 11.01
N SER A 780 13.67 21.66 11.43
CA SER A 780 14.96 21.97 12.07
C SER A 780 15.23 21.09 13.30
N LYS A 781 14.41 21.20 14.36
CA LYS A 781 14.66 20.46 15.62
C LYS A 781 14.50 18.94 15.48
N ALA A 782 13.66 18.47 14.57
CA ALA A 782 13.53 17.04 14.28
C ALA A 782 14.81 16.47 13.65
N ASN A 783 15.52 17.28 12.86
CA ASN A 783 16.79 16.92 12.20
C ASN A 783 18.05 17.41 12.95
N ASP A 784 17.91 18.13 14.07
CA ASP A 784 19.04 18.54 14.91
C ASP A 784 19.79 17.32 15.49
N ASP A 785 21.03 17.55 15.97
CA ASP A 785 21.78 16.51 16.66
C ASP A 785 21.04 16.06 17.96
N PRO A 786 20.91 14.75 18.24
CA PRO A 786 20.17 14.25 19.40
C PRO A 786 20.68 14.70 20.77
N SER A 787 21.87 15.34 20.85
CA SER A 787 22.30 16.03 22.06
C SER A 787 21.46 17.28 22.38
N SER A 788 20.86 17.96 21.39
CA SER A 788 19.99 19.14 21.58
C SER A 788 18.54 18.79 21.90
N TYR A 789 18.08 17.58 21.54
CA TYR A 789 16.72 17.11 21.79
C TYR A 789 16.37 17.24 23.28
N SER A 790 15.21 17.84 23.58
CA SER A 790 14.73 18.00 24.95
C SER A 790 14.42 16.65 25.62
N ASP A 791 14.52 16.60 26.94
CA ASP A 791 14.19 15.39 27.71
C ASP A 791 12.74 14.94 27.46
N ALA A 792 11.81 15.88 27.24
CA ALA A 792 10.43 15.60 26.86
C ALA A 792 10.32 14.91 25.49
N TYR A 793 11.06 15.37 24.47
CA TYR A 793 11.06 14.74 23.15
C TYR A 793 11.73 13.36 23.18
N LYS A 794 12.86 13.21 23.88
CA LYS A 794 13.52 11.91 24.07
C LYS A 794 12.60 10.90 24.76
N LYS A 795 11.91 11.35 25.82
CA LYS A 795 10.93 10.57 26.57
C LYS A 795 9.74 10.16 25.71
N PHE A 796 9.20 11.07 24.88
CA PHE A 796 8.15 10.74 23.92
C PHE A 796 8.63 9.68 22.93
N LEU A 797 9.76 9.89 22.23
CA LEU A 797 10.26 8.96 21.20
C LEU A 797 10.52 7.56 21.79
N TYR A 798 11.06 7.50 23.01
CA TYR A 798 11.24 6.25 23.75
C TYR A 798 9.91 5.56 24.07
N GLN A 799 8.94 6.28 24.65
CA GLN A 799 7.62 5.72 24.96
C GLN A 799 6.88 5.29 23.68
N PHE A 800 6.99 6.04 22.60
CA PHE A 800 6.37 5.72 21.31
C PHE A 800 6.99 4.47 20.66
N ALA A 801 8.32 4.30 20.74
CA ALA A 801 8.97 3.06 20.33
C ALA A 801 8.51 1.86 21.18
N VAL A 802 8.43 2.02 22.51
CA VAL A 802 8.02 0.97 23.43
C VAL A 802 6.53 0.61 23.25
N ALA A 803 5.67 1.59 22.96
CA ALA A 803 4.27 1.37 22.60
C ALA A 803 4.12 0.56 21.31
N GLN A 804 4.92 0.88 20.28
CA GLN A 804 4.94 0.14 19.02
C GLN A 804 5.35 -1.32 19.21
N MET A 805 6.46 -1.58 19.92
CA MET A 805 6.88 -2.96 20.24
C MET A 805 5.80 -3.74 21.00
N GLN A 806 5.12 -3.11 21.98
CA GLN A 806 4.00 -3.74 22.71
C GLN A 806 2.80 -4.04 21.81
N ALA A 807 2.45 -3.13 20.89
CA ALA A 807 1.37 -3.32 19.93
C ALA A 807 1.65 -4.48 18.96
N PHE A 808 2.85 -4.53 18.37
CA PHE A 808 3.21 -5.56 17.40
C PHE A 808 3.49 -6.92 18.05
N GLU A 809 3.88 -6.96 19.33
CA GLU A 809 3.91 -8.19 20.13
C GLU A 809 2.52 -8.70 20.54
N ALA A 810 1.42 -7.97 20.28
CA ALA A 810 0.10 -8.58 20.27
C ALA A 810 -0.07 -9.54 19.07
N GLY A 811 0.60 -9.26 17.95
CA GLY A 811 0.74 -10.15 16.78
C GLY A 811 1.88 -11.15 16.92
N TRP A 812 2.60 -11.45 15.83
CA TRP A 812 3.74 -12.37 15.83
C TRP A 812 5.09 -11.73 16.21
N GLY A 813 5.11 -10.43 16.51
CA GLY A 813 6.32 -9.64 16.72
C GLY A 813 6.62 -8.73 15.53
N TRP A 814 7.89 -8.30 15.43
CA TRP A 814 8.27 -7.15 14.62
C TRP A 814 9.75 -7.16 14.18
N PHE A 815 10.04 -6.35 13.16
CA PHE A 815 11.39 -5.97 12.73
C PHE A 815 11.51 -4.44 12.66
N TYR A 816 12.49 -3.86 13.35
CA TYR A 816 12.72 -2.41 13.33
C TYR A 816 13.42 -1.95 12.03
N TRP A 817 13.01 -0.81 11.47
CA TRP A 817 13.60 -0.19 10.27
C TRP A 817 14.41 1.07 10.65
N THR A 818 15.75 1.05 10.63
CA THR A 818 16.73 0.00 10.28
C THR A 818 17.86 -0.04 11.34
N TRP A 819 18.84 -0.94 11.24
CA TRP A 819 19.94 -0.97 12.22
C TRP A 819 20.80 0.31 12.19
N GLU A 820 21.26 0.74 11.01
CA GLU A 820 22.20 1.85 10.79
C GLU A 820 21.72 2.77 9.67
N THR A 821 21.96 4.07 9.82
CA THR A 821 21.83 5.11 8.79
C THR A 821 23.09 5.98 8.85
N GLU A 822 23.43 6.74 7.81
CA GLU A 822 24.60 7.65 7.91
C GLU A 822 24.38 8.75 8.97
N ARG A 823 23.13 9.22 9.13
CA ARG A 823 22.77 10.45 9.88
C ARG A 823 21.39 10.39 10.56
N ALA A 824 20.41 9.72 9.97
CA ALA A 824 19.01 9.73 10.42
C ALA A 824 18.81 8.91 11.72
N THR A 825 19.02 9.55 12.88
CA THR A 825 18.96 8.90 14.20
C THR A 825 17.62 8.23 14.50
N GLN A 826 16.49 8.87 14.15
CA GLN A 826 15.14 8.32 14.38
C GLN A 826 14.83 7.07 13.54
N TRP A 827 15.74 6.69 12.64
CA TRP A 827 15.65 5.54 11.73
C TRP A 827 16.81 4.54 11.89
N SER A 828 17.65 4.71 12.91
CA SER A 828 18.75 3.78 13.22
C SER A 828 18.62 3.27 14.65
N TRP A 829 18.52 1.95 14.80
CA TRP A 829 18.47 1.34 16.13
C TRP A 829 19.69 1.70 16.98
N ARG A 830 20.90 1.56 16.42
CA ARG A 830 22.13 1.89 17.14
C ARG A 830 22.13 3.35 17.60
N ARG A 831 21.86 4.29 16.70
CA ARG A 831 21.89 5.73 17.01
C ARG A 831 20.78 6.13 17.97
N GLY A 832 19.59 5.53 17.84
CA GLY A 832 18.50 5.76 18.78
C GLY A 832 18.82 5.25 20.19
N VAL A 833 19.54 4.14 20.30
CA VAL A 833 20.08 3.65 21.59
C VAL A 833 21.15 4.59 22.15
N ASP A 834 22.09 5.04 21.32
CA ASP A 834 23.15 6.00 21.72
C ASP A 834 22.56 7.36 22.16
N ALA A 835 21.48 7.80 21.52
CA ALA A 835 20.73 9.02 21.84
C ALA A 835 19.75 8.89 23.03
N GLY A 836 19.52 7.67 23.53
CA GLY A 836 18.58 7.40 24.63
C GLY A 836 17.09 7.38 24.23
N ILE A 837 16.78 7.34 22.93
CA ILE A 837 15.41 7.29 22.39
C ILE A 837 14.93 5.87 22.03
N LEU A 838 15.78 4.85 22.20
CA LEU A 838 15.44 3.43 22.06
C LEU A 838 16.01 2.60 23.23
N PRO A 839 15.38 1.47 23.61
CA PRO A 839 15.89 0.59 24.65
C PRO A 839 17.23 -0.07 24.28
N LYS A 840 18.19 -0.07 25.21
CA LYS A 840 19.51 -0.71 25.03
C LYS A 840 19.45 -2.20 24.69
N SER A 841 18.34 -2.87 25.02
CA SER A 841 18.08 -4.24 24.57
C SER A 841 16.59 -4.54 24.40
N VAL A 842 16.29 -5.44 23.47
CA VAL A 842 14.96 -6.04 23.25
C VAL A 842 14.76 -7.33 24.07
N LYS A 843 15.80 -7.83 24.75
CA LYS A 843 15.70 -8.95 25.71
C LYS A 843 14.86 -8.53 26.91
N GLY A 844 14.02 -9.43 27.41
CA GLY A 844 13.10 -9.20 28.54
C GLY A 844 11.73 -8.64 28.11
N GLY A 845 11.69 -7.81 27.07
CA GLY A 845 10.43 -7.28 26.54
C GLY A 845 9.81 -6.23 27.46
N LYS A 846 8.47 -6.26 27.57
CA LYS A 846 7.68 -5.29 28.35
C LYS A 846 8.27 -5.00 29.75
N GLU A 847 8.68 -6.04 30.48
CA GLU A 847 9.26 -5.93 31.82
C GLU A 847 10.61 -5.20 31.88
N SER A 848 11.42 -5.25 30.81
CA SER A 848 12.77 -4.63 30.79
C SER A 848 12.81 -3.23 30.18
N TRP A 849 11.73 -2.79 29.52
CA TRP A 849 11.64 -1.47 28.89
C TRP A 849 11.21 -0.33 29.84
N GLY A 850 10.84 -0.64 31.08
CA GLY A 850 10.58 0.37 32.12
C GLY A 850 9.36 1.28 31.89
N TRP A 851 8.56 1.02 30.85
CA TRP A 851 7.32 1.74 30.57
C TRP A 851 6.29 0.80 29.91
N GLU A 852 5.02 1.00 30.24
CA GLU A 852 3.91 0.20 29.72
C GLU A 852 2.78 1.10 29.21
N CYS A 853 2.10 0.66 28.14
CA CYS A 853 0.90 1.34 27.63
C CYS A 853 -0.20 1.45 28.72
N PRO A 854 -0.62 2.66 29.14
CA PRO A 854 -1.66 2.85 30.15
C PRO A 854 -3.01 2.25 29.73
N ASP A 855 -3.81 1.77 30.68
CA ASP A 855 -5.11 1.14 30.40
C ASP A 855 -6.15 2.11 29.84
N LYS A 856 -6.24 3.33 30.40
CA LYS A 856 -7.19 4.37 29.98
C LYS A 856 -6.48 5.50 29.23
N VAL A 857 -7.21 6.28 28.45
CA VAL A 857 -6.65 7.39 27.65
C VAL A 857 -6.26 8.57 28.57
N GLU A 858 -7.00 8.74 29.67
CA GLU A 858 -6.78 9.77 30.68
C GLU A 858 -5.52 9.54 31.54
N ASP A 859 -4.95 8.33 31.48
CA ASP A 859 -3.73 7.93 32.19
C ASP A 859 -2.44 8.18 31.35
N PHE A 860 -2.56 8.69 30.11
CA PHE A 860 -1.42 9.03 29.25
C PHE A 860 -0.83 10.40 29.61
N GLU A 861 0.47 10.55 29.39
CA GLU A 861 1.16 11.83 29.57
C GLU A 861 0.78 12.83 28.47
N ASP A 862 0.36 14.02 28.88
CA ASP A 862 0.05 15.15 27.99
C ASP A 862 1.33 15.91 27.67
N PHE A 863 1.98 15.54 26.56
CA PHE A 863 3.28 16.08 26.19
C PHE A 863 3.23 17.58 25.85
N GLY A 864 2.11 18.06 25.30
CA GLY A 864 1.85 19.48 25.09
C GLY A 864 1.82 20.28 26.40
N LYS A 865 1.18 19.75 27.46
CA LYS A 865 1.24 20.34 28.82
C LYS A 865 2.64 20.21 29.44
N SER A 866 3.40 19.18 29.11
CA SER A 866 4.83 19.05 29.48
C SER A 866 5.76 19.99 28.70
N GLY A 867 5.22 20.83 27.80
CA GLY A 867 6.00 21.83 27.05
C GLY A 867 6.72 21.29 25.82
N LEU A 868 6.39 20.07 25.35
CA LEU A 868 6.80 19.61 24.04
C LEU A 868 5.96 20.34 22.98
N SER A 869 6.63 20.88 21.97
CA SER A 869 5.99 21.69 20.92
C SER A 869 5.37 20.80 19.86
N GLU A 870 4.07 20.98 19.60
CA GLU A 870 3.31 20.25 18.58
C GLU A 870 3.53 20.82 17.15
N SER A 871 4.60 21.59 16.94
CA SER A 871 5.00 22.09 15.63
C SER A 871 6.49 21.91 15.37
N TYR A 872 7.34 22.37 16.30
CA TYR A 872 8.68 21.90 16.65
C TYR A 872 9.20 22.63 17.89
#